data_AF-A0A928LZJ5-F1
#
_entry.id   AF-A0A928LZJ5-F1
#
_cell.length_a   1.000
_cell.length_b   1.000
_cell.length_c   1.000
_cell.angle_alpha   90.00
_cell.angle_beta   90.00
_cell.angle_gamma   90.00
#
_symmetry.space_group_name_H-M   'P 1'
#
loop_
_entity.id
_entity.type
_entity.pdbx_description
1 polymer ?
#
loop_
_entity_poly.entity_id
_entity_poly.type
_entity_poly.pdbx_seq_one_letter_code
_entity_poly.pdbx_strand_id
1 'polypeptide(L)'
;MKQTARRYLAMFLALVMCIGVLPVMQIAAANETVDYVTGSNGYIYNWGIRGEKATFLSQNAKAFYSGNNTYDVLSTYAGGTSTSNAPDSKLYDALYDLMESNHSYKTSYDATRDLYQYTDCENSGKDSKAISCFYTGKAIGPTWDAGATWNREHTWPNSKGLNGDDEDDIMMLRPTDSRTNSSRGNKAYGEGSAYYDPNGASSGNLDVRGDVARIFLYVYVRWGNTEGNSEYGTVWGTNGVIESLDVLLKWMEVDPVDTWELGRNDSVESITGTRNVFVDYPEFAFLLFGEDIPENMTTPSGGSGSSGSTTPSEGTTPTEGTTPDTPSTGTTTTVSVMISDYGTANNWAETTKYSTVELDENIVVTANGGGNTGKYYNDSEWRIYQSESGYLTVTAANGTTIKSVKITYNSEKSGVLTYNGVNVTSGTIAHVNASSAEFVVGNTGSATNGQARITAIEVVYETGDQSESTPGETEPTETTPGDTTEPTPAYTISFSVYDGLTAPAAQDSKVALPYAAAPDGYSFLGWVKDPIPTKTTDKPEIFEAGTVYPATEDIKLYAVYSFVEGGTSGYTKTDIADIKSTDVVVITMTKETTTWAMSNDKGTGGTPTAVVVSTNGDALTGNIEDNVLWNISNDNGSLTIYPNGTTATWLYCTSTNNGVRVGTNSSKVFTIDAASGYLKHNGTNRYLGVYTTNPDWRCYTNTTGNTANQTLGFYVLGTGTTYYITGSACSHTFTETVKENVVDATCTEAGSYDLVVYCTGCNEEMSRETIEIPAAHTYTNGECVCGRKDIRGVNRMKALILDGVITVKATVAFMDNNKATNAIGLS
;
A
#
# COMPACT_ATOMS: atom_id res chain seq x y z
N MET A 1 -41.06 5.05 -52.90
CA MET A 1 -40.67 5.63 -51.59
C MET A 1 -40.79 4.66 -50.40
N LYS A 2 -41.83 3.82 -50.26
CA LYS A 2 -41.95 2.91 -49.08
C LYS A 2 -41.07 1.65 -49.08
N GLN A 3 -40.55 1.22 -50.24
CA GLN A 3 -39.77 -0.02 -50.34
C GLN A 3 -38.26 0.23 -50.12
N THR A 4 -37.76 1.40 -50.52
CA THR A 4 -36.36 1.82 -50.31
C THR A 4 -36.09 2.12 -48.84
N ALA A 5 -37.02 2.78 -48.14
CA ALA A 5 -36.93 3.05 -46.70
C ALA A 5 -36.87 1.76 -45.86
N ARG A 6 -37.59 0.70 -46.27
CA ARG A 6 -37.54 -0.61 -45.59
C ARG A 6 -36.22 -1.35 -45.80
N ARG A 7 -35.54 -1.15 -46.94
CA ARG A 7 -34.21 -1.72 -47.20
C ARG A 7 -33.12 -1.02 -46.40
N TYR A 8 -33.21 0.30 -46.25
CA TYR A 8 -32.29 1.04 -45.37
C TYR A 8 -32.53 0.71 -43.89
N LEU A 9 -33.79 0.55 -43.46
CA LEU A 9 -34.09 0.15 -42.08
C LEU A 9 -33.62 -1.28 -41.78
N ALA A 10 -33.75 -2.21 -42.73
CA ALA A 10 -33.25 -3.58 -42.59
C ALA A 10 -31.71 -3.67 -42.62
N MET A 11 -31.03 -2.86 -43.44
CA MET A 11 -29.56 -2.76 -43.42
C MET A 11 -29.07 -2.08 -42.14
N PHE A 12 -29.79 -1.09 -41.62
CA PHE A 12 -29.47 -0.43 -40.36
C PHE A 12 -29.67 -1.38 -39.17
N LEU A 13 -30.74 -2.17 -39.14
CA LEU A 13 -30.96 -3.22 -38.13
C LEU A 13 -29.95 -4.37 -38.23
N ALA A 14 -29.53 -4.75 -39.44
CA ALA A 14 -28.46 -5.75 -39.62
C ALA A 14 -27.09 -5.21 -39.20
N LEU A 15 -26.79 -3.93 -39.43
CA LEU A 15 -25.57 -3.28 -38.96
C LEU A 15 -25.56 -3.17 -37.42
N VAL A 16 -26.69 -2.84 -36.81
CA VAL A 16 -26.87 -2.81 -35.35
C VAL A 16 -26.76 -4.22 -34.74
N MET A 17 -27.28 -5.25 -35.41
CA MET A 17 -27.10 -6.65 -34.98
C MET A 17 -25.67 -7.16 -35.16
N CYS A 18 -24.89 -6.68 -36.13
CA CYS A 18 -23.47 -7.06 -36.27
C CYS A 18 -22.54 -6.34 -35.28
N ILE A 19 -22.94 -5.15 -34.78
CA ILE A 19 -22.18 -4.42 -33.76
C ILE A 19 -22.45 -4.98 -32.35
N GLY A 20 -23.61 -5.61 -32.11
CA GLY A 20 -23.98 -6.20 -30.83
C GLY A 20 -23.42 -7.60 -30.52
N VAL A 21 -22.56 -8.19 -31.37
CA VAL A 21 -21.96 -9.52 -31.15
C VAL A 21 -20.43 -9.52 -31.23
N LEU A 22 -19.80 -8.35 -31.21
CA LEU A 22 -18.41 -8.30 -30.81
C LEU A 22 -18.39 -8.43 -29.28
N PRO A 23 -17.67 -9.41 -28.70
CA PRO A 23 -17.44 -9.37 -27.28
C PRO A 23 -16.77 -8.03 -27.01
N VAL A 24 -17.43 -7.18 -26.22
CA VAL A 24 -16.73 -6.12 -25.51
C VAL A 24 -15.70 -6.88 -24.70
N MET A 25 -14.45 -6.88 -25.17
CA MET A 25 -13.31 -7.10 -24.28
C MET A 25 -13.46 -6.01 -23.24
N GLN A 26 -14.06 -6.39 -22.13
CA GLN A 26 -14.10 -5.62 -20.91
C GLN A 26 -12.63 -5.34 -20.60
N ILE A 27 -12.19 -4.10 -20.85
CA ILE A 27 -10.94 -3.61 -20.29
C ILE A 27 -11.25 -3.59 -18.79
N ALA A 28 -10.88 -4.69 -18.12
CA ALA A 28 -10.78 -4.71 -16.69
C ALA A 28 -9.85 -3.56 -16.32
N ALA A 29 -10.28 -2.70 -15.39
CA ALA A 29 -9.33 -1.93 -14.62
C ALA A 29 -8.27 -2.91 -14.13
N ALA A 30 -6.98 -2.61 -14.35
CA ALA A 30 -5.89 -3.48 -13.96
C ALA A 30 -6.07 -3.85 -12.49
N ASN A 31 -6.37 -5.13 -12.25
CA ASN A 31 -6.60 -5.66 -10.93
C ASN A 31 -5.25 -5.56 -10.19
N GLU A 32 -5.14 -4.72 -9.15
CA GLU A 32 -3.90 -4.55 -8.37
C GLU A 32 -3.50 -5.83 -7.58
N THR A 33 -4.32 -6.88 -7.65
CA THR A 33 -4.04 -8.23 -7.15
C THR A 33 -3.66 -9.14 -8.31
N VAL A 34 -2.37 -9.49 -8.39
CA VAL A 34 -1.88 -10.53 -9.28
C VAL A 34 -2.16 -11.88 -8.63
N ASP A 35 -3.07 -12.67 -9.21
CA ASP A 35 -3.31 -14.05 -8.81
C ASP A 35 -2.17 -14.95 -9.33
N TYR A 36 -1.16 -15.17 -8.50
CA TYR A 36 -0.07 -16.10 -8.84
C TYR A 36 -0.35 -17.51 -8.33
N VAL A 37 0.13 -18.51 -9.08
CA VAL A 37 0.03 -19.92 -8.71
C VAL A 37 1.21 -20.26 -7.81
N THR A 38 0.96 -21.00 -6.73
CA THR A 38 2.01 -21.56 -5.88
C THR A 38 2.18 -23.06 -6.10
N GLY A 39 3.42 -23.52 -6.07
CA GLY A 39 3.77 -24.93 -6.03
C GLY A 39 3.39 -25.56 -4.70
N SER A 40 3.38 -26.89 -4.63
CA SER A 40 3.15 -27.63 -3.38
C SER A 40 4.21 -27.37 -2.30
N ASN A 41 5.35 -26.81 -2.69
CA ASN A 41 6.45 -26.34 -1.84
C ASN A 41 6.29 -24.88 -1.39
N GLY A 42 5.23 -24.18 -1.82
CA GLY A 42 5.00 -22.77 -1.51
C GLY A 42 5.72 -21.79 -2.44
N TYR A 43 6.52 -22.28 -3.41
CA TYR A 43 7.20 -21.39 -4.36
C TYR A 43 6.23 -20.83 -5.38
N ILE A 44 6.40 -19.55 -5.70
CA ILE A 44 5.59 -18.84 -6.67
C ILE A 44 6.07 -19.21 -8.07
N TYR A 45 5.16 -19.63 -8.95
CA TYR A 45 5.46 -19.73 -10.38
C TYR A 45 5.48 -18.34 -10.99
N ASN A 46 6.43 -18.10 -11.89
CA ASN A 46 6.51 -16.83 -12.61
C ASN A 46 5.20 -16.60 -13.35
N TRP A 47 4.54 -15.52 -12.98
CA TRP A 47 3.20 -15.16 -13.41
C TRP A 47 3.20 -14.15 -14.54
N GLY A 48 4.35 -13.54 -14.84
CA GLY A 48 4.46 -12.45 -15.77
C GLY A 48 4.44 -12.85 -17.24
N ILE A 49 4.46 -11.85 -18.11
CA ILE A 49 4.45 -11.99 -19.56
C ILE A 49 5.59 -11.15 -20.14
N ARG A 50 6.41 -11.77 -21.00
CA ARG A 50 7.58 -11.07 -21.59
C ARG A 50 7.13 -9.89 -22.44
N GLY A 51 7.80 -8.76 -22.27
CA GLY A 51 7.58 -7.52 -23.02
C GLY A 51 6.33 -6.74 -22.60
N GLU A 52 5.51 -7.25 -21.67
CA GLU A 52 4.43 -6.48 -21.08
C GLU A 52 4.99 -5.57 -19.99
N LYS A 53 5.07 -4.26 -20.24
CA LYS A 53 5.66 -3.32 -19.29
C LYS A 53 4.97 -3.39 -17.92
N ALA A 54 5.77 -3.47 -16.86
CA ALA A 54 5.29 -3.39 -15.50
C ALA A 54 5.03 -1.92 -15.12
N THR A 55 3.80 -1.62 -14.71
CA THR A 55 3.36 -0.28 -14.26
C THR A 55 2.80 -0.30 -12.84
N PHE A 56 3.07 -1.38 -12.12
CA PHE A 56 2.63 -1.59 -10.74
C PHE A 56 3.67 -2.44 -9.98
N LEU A 57 3.76 -2.23 -8.68
CA LEU A 57 4.52 -3.12 -7.79
C LEU A 57 3.67 -4.33 -7.41
N SER A 58 4.28 -5.52 -7.42
CA SER A 58 3.65 -6.72 -6.87
C SER A 58 3.39 -6.57 -5.37
N GLN A 59 2.46 -7.34 -4.81
CA GLN A 59 2.21 -7.34 -3.37
C GLN A 59 3.46 -7.75 -2.58
N ASN A 60 4.19 -8.72 -3.12
CA ASN A 60 5.49 -9.17 -2.64
C ASN A 60 6.52 -8.02 -2.61
N ALA A 61 6.67 -7.27 -3.70
CA ALA A 61 7.50 -6.08 -3.71
C ALA A 61 7.04 -5.09 -2.63
N LYS A 62 5.75 -4.73 -2.57
CA LYS A 62 5.22 -3.80 -1.55
C LYS A 62 5.52 -4.24 -0.12
N ALA A 63 5.49 -5.54 0.16
CA ALA A 63 5.80 -6.09 1.49
C ALA A 63 7.30 -6.08 1.83
N PHE A 64 8.17 -6.23 0.83
CA PHE A 64 9.62 -6.25 1.00
C PHE A 64 10.19 -4.91 1.48
N TYR A 65 9.60 -3.79 1.02
CA TYR A 65 10.05 -2.43 1.37
C TYR A 65 9.21 -1.86 2.53
N SER A 66 9.71 -1.96 3.76
CA SER A 66 9.02 -1.48 4.96
C SER A 66 9.93 -0.68 5.90
N GLY A 67 9.33 0.13 6.77
CA GLY A 67 10.05 0.94 7.76
C GLY A 67 11.04 1.91 7.11
N ASN A 68 12.31 1.83 7.48
CA ASN A 68 13.37 2.66 6.92
C ASN A 68 13.88 2.19 5.54
N ASN A 69 13.31 1.09 5.02
CA ASN A 69 13.66 0.54 3.72
C ASN A 69 12.57 0.79 2.67
N THR A 70 11.64 1.73 2.91
CA THR A 70 10.69 2.16 1.88
C THR A 70 11.41 2.94 0.78
N TYR A 71 10.82 2.98 -0.42
CA TYR A 71 11.36 3.77 -1.53
C TYR A 71 11.55 5.24 -1.15
N ASP A 72 10.57 5.85 -0.47
CA ASP A 72 10.63 7.25 -0.05
C ASP A 72 11.82 7.54 0.88
N VAL A 73 12.23 6.57 1.72
CA VAL A 73 13.40 6.73 2.59
C VAL A 73 14.68 6.47 1.80
N LEU A 74 14.76 5.34 1.09
CA LEU A 74 15.96 4.94 0.37
C LEU A 74 16.34 5.95 -0.73
N SER A 75 15.36 6.47 -1.46
CA SER A 75 15.58 7.48 -2.50
C SER A 75 16.14 8.81 -1.98
N THR A 76 16.05 9.09 -0.68
CA THR A 76 16.65 10.28 -0.07
C THR A 76 18.14 10.13 0.23
N TYR A 77 18.67 8.90 0.21
CA TYR A 77 20.09 8.67 0.46
C TYR A 77 20.92 9.07 -0.76
N ALA A 78 22.01 9.79 -0.50
CA ALA A 78 22.94 10.17 -1.54
C ALA A 78 23.63 8.94 -2.12
N GLY A 79 23.55 8.78 -3.45
CA GLY A 79 24.40 7.87 -4.22
C GLY A 79 25.80 8.43 -4.44
N GLY A 80 26.58 7.71 -5.25
CA GLY A 80 27.86 8.19 -5.77
C GLY A 80 27.66 9.26 -6.84
N THR A 81 28.75 9.78 -7.37
CA THR A 81 28.76 10.71 -8.52
C THR A 81 29.60 10.16 -9.68
N SER A 82 29.97 8.88 -9.59
CA SER A 82 30.82 8.15 -10.53
C SER A 82 30.80 6.66 -10.18
N THR A 83 31.29 5.81 -11.09
CA THR A 83 31.44 4.37 -10.81
C THR A 83 32.40 4.09 -9.64
N SER A 84 33.40 4.95 -9.44
CA SER A 84 34.43 4.76 -8.41
C SER A 84 33.98 5.05 -6.98
N ASN A 85 32.95 5.87 -6.78
CA ASN A 85 32.47 6.28 -5.45
C ASN A 85 31.01 5.85 -5.16
N ALA A 86 30.28 5.31 -6.14
CA ALA A 86 29.01 4.66 -5.90
C ALA A 86 29.07 3.56 -4.81
N PRO A 87 30.11 2.69 -4.73
CA PRO A 87 30.23 1.69 -3.66
C PRO A 87 30.40 2.27 -2.26
N ASP A 88 30.88 3.51 -2.15
CA ASP A 88 31.10 4.19 -0.87
C ASP A 88 29.90 5.05 -0.45
N SER A 89 28.79 4.96 -1.20
CA SER A 89 27.62 5.82 -1.00
C SER A 89 26.64 5.25 0.03
N LYS A 90 25.87 6.12 0.68
CA LYS A 90 24.85 5.70 1.66
C LYS A 90 23.74 4.88 1.02
N LEU A 91 23.39 5.22 -0.23
CA LEU A 91 22.38 4.48 -0.97
C LEU A 91 22.88 3.05 -1.26
N TYR A 92 24.14 2.87 -1.66
CA TYR A 92 24.74 1.56 -1.85
C TYR A 92 24.64 0.70 -0.58
N ASP A 93 25.10 1.22 0.56
CA ASP A 93 25.07 0.51 1.85
C ASP A 93 23.64 0.09 2.22
N ALA A 94 22.67 1.00 2.08
CA ALA A 94 21.28 0.72 2.43
C ALA A 94 20.63 -0.33 1.52
N LEU A 95 20.90 -0.29 0.22
CA LEU A 95 20.39 -1.30 -0.73
C LEU A 95 21.06 -2.66 -0.48
N TYR A 96 22.37 -2.68 -0.20
CA TYR A 96 23.09 -3.89 0.20
C TYR A 96 22.47 -4.51 1.46
N ASP A 97 22.33 -3.73 2.54
CA ASP A 97 21.79 -4.19 3.82
C ASP A 97 20.36 -4.72 3.68
N LEU A 98 19.51 -4.03 2.90
CA LEU A 98 18.14 -4.48 2.63
C LEU A 98 18.12 -5.85 1.97
N MET A 99 18.88 -6.03 0.89
CA MET A 99 18.87 -7.28 0.16
C MET A 99 19.58 -8.41 0.91
N GLU A 100 20.65 -8.12 1.65
CA GLU A 100 21.40 -9.11 2.41
C GLU A 100 20.64 -9.58 3.64
N SER A 101 20.04 -8.67 4.41
CA SER A 101 19.26 -9.04 5.60
C SER A 101 18.02 -9.89 5.29
N ASN A 102 17.43 -9.71 4.10
CA ASN A 102 16.31 -10.53 3.64
C ASN A 102 16.73 -11.83 2.93
N HIS A 103 18.02 -12.04 2.64
CA HIS A 103 18.48 -13.27 2.00
C HIS A 103 18.50 -14.45 3.00
N SER A 104 17.31 -15.00 3.25
CA SER A 104 17.06 -16.06 4.22
C SER A 104 17.53 -17.45 3.78
N TYR A 105 17.63 -17.71 2.47
CA TYR A 105 18.02 -19.00 1.92
C TYR A 105 18.90 -18.87 0.68
N LYS A 106 20.14 -19.38 0.78
CA LYS A 106 21.06 -19.52 -0.36
C LYS A 106 20.80 -20.83 -1.07
N THR A 107 20.69 -20.80 -2.40
CA THR A 107 20.50 -22.01 -3.19
C THR A 107 21.83 -22.76 -3.36
N SER A 108 21.91 -23.71 -4.28
CA SER A 108 23.20 -24.24 -4.74
C SER A 108 23.22 -24.23 -6.26
N TYR A 109 24.40 -24.11 -6.85
CA TYR A 109 24.54 -24.09 -8.31
C TYR A 109 23.79 -25.25 -8.95
N ASP A 110 23.88 -26.46 -8.38
CA ASP A 110 23.18 -27.64 -8.87
C ASP A 110 21.68 -27.68 -8.60
N ALA A 111 21.18 -27.08 -7.51
CA ALA A 111 19.75 -27.02 -7.23
C ALA A 111 18.99 -26.02 -8.12
N THR A 112 19.64 -24.96 -8.61
CA THR A 112 19.00 -23.92 -9.45
C THR A 112 18.29 -24.50 -10.68
N ARG A 113 18.82 -25.60 -11.24
CA ARG A 113 18.23 -26.28 -12.40
C ARG A 113 16.78 -26.72 -12.17
N ASP A 114 16.47 -27.14 -10.94
CA ASP A 114 15.14 -27.64 -10.56
C ASP A 114 14.21 -26.49 -10.17
N LEU A 115 14.75 -25.29 -9.97
CA LEU A 115 14.00 -24.09 -9.57
C LEU A 115 13.53 -23.26 -10.76
N TYR A 116 14.15 -23.40 -11.94
CA TYR A 116 13.73 -22.70 -13.16
C TYR A 116 12.33 -23.05 -13.65
N GLN A 117 11.80 -24.20 -13.25
CA GLN A 117 10.39 -24.52 -13.48
C GLN A 117 9.42 -23.61 -12.71
N TYR A 118 9.92 -22.80 -11.77
CA TYR A 118 9.18 -21.77 -11.05
C TYR A 118 9.60 -20.38 -11.53
N THR A 119 10.90 -20.06 -11.49
CA THR A 119 11.39 -18.68 -11.73
C THR A 119 11.36 -18.28 -13.21
N ASP A 120 11.47 -19.24 -14.12
CA ASP A 120 11.63 -19.00 -15.54
C ASP A 120 10.59 -19.79 -16.37
N CYS A 121 9.46 -20.24 -15.80
CA CYS A 121 8.43 -20.99 -16.52
C CYS A 121 7.51 -20.14 -17.39
N GLU A 122 7.14 -20.61 -18.59
CA GLU A 122 6.18 -19.94 -19.49
C GLU A 122 4.72 -20.33 -19.18
N ASN A 123 3.88 -19.32 -18.99
CA ASN A 123 2.44 -19.38 -18.67
C ASN A 123 2.12 -20.11 -17.35
N SER A 124 1.73 -19.32 -16.35
CA SER A 124 1.38 -19.69 -14.97
C SER A 124 0.34 -20.83 -14.88
N GLY A 125 0.83 -22.08 -14.78
CA GLY A 125 0.08 -23.29 -14.43
C GLY A 125 -1.01 -23.67 -15.45
N LYS A 126 -0.83 -24.73 -16.25
CA LYS A 126 -1.33 -26.06 -15.84
C LYS A 126 -0.83 -27.24 -16.70
N ASP A 127 0.03 -27.04 -17.71
CA ASP A 127 0.48 -28.18 -18.55
C ASP A 127 1.84 -28.01 -19.27
N SER A 128 2.38 -26.80 -19.44
CA SER A 128 3.67 -26.60 -20.10
C SER A 128 4.78 -26.44 -19.06
N LYS A 129 5.53 -27.51 -18.78
CA LYS A 129 6.80 -27.44 -18.05
C LYS A 129 7.91 -26.70 -18.86
N ALA A 130 7.55 -25.77 -19.72
CA ALA A 130 8.46 -25.03 -20.57
C ALA A 130 9.14 -23.94 -19.72
N ILE A 131 10.46 -23.98 -19.67
CA ILE A 131 11.30 -22.94 -19.10
C ILE A 131 11.63 -21.97 -20.25
N SER A 132 11.65 -20.67 -20.03
CA SER A 132 11.95 -19.66 -21.03
C SER A 132 13.46 -19.43 -21.10
N CYS A 133 14.07 -19.64 -22.27
CA CYS A 133 15.48 -19.32 -22.50
C CYS A 133 15.70 -17.81 -22.35
N PHE A 134 16.63 -17.41 -21.49
CA PHE A 134 16.84 -16.01 -21.09
C PHE A 134 17.01 -15.05 -22.28
N TYR A 135 18.00 -15.28 -23.14
CA TYR A 135 18.31 -14.37 -24.25
C TYR A 135 17.34 -14.43 -25.42
N THR A 136 16.54 -15.50 -25.56
CA THR A 136 15.76 -15.73 -26.77
C THR A 136 14.26 -15.82 -26.55
N GLY A 137 13.81 -15.93 -25.30
CA GLY A 137 12.42 -16.17 -24.94
C GLY A 137 11.86 -17.50 -25.45
N LYS A 138 12.71 -18.40 -25.95
CA LYS A 138 12.26 -19.70 -26.49
C LYS A 138 12.05 -20.68 -25.35
N ALA A 139 10.91 -21.36 -25.37
CA ALA A 139 10.65 -22.54 -24.55
C ALA A 139 11.77 -23.59 -24.68
N ILE A 140 12.51 -23.79 -23.59
CA ILE A 140 13.43 -24.89 -23.32
C ILE A 140 12.74 -25.86 -22.34
N GLY A 141 12.70 -27.15 -22.69
CA GLY A 141 11.98 -28.14 -21.89
C GLY A 141 12.57 -28.29 -20.47
N PRO A 142 11.81 -28.86 -19.52
CA PRO A 142 12.23 -28.94 -18.11
C PRO A 142 13.32 -30.00 -17.88
N THR A 143 13.54 -30.86 -18.86
CA THR A 143 14.39 -32.03 -18.71
C THR A 143 15.85 -31.59 -18.74
N TRP A 144 16.54 -31.83 -17.63
CA TRP A 144 17.99 -31.70 -17.57
C TRP A 144 18.67 -32.87 -18.28
N ASP A 145 19.36 -32.58 -19.38
CA ASP A 145 20.08 -33.57 -20.21
C ASP A 145 21.61 -33.42 -20.11
N ALA A 146 22.09 -33.13 -18.88
CA ALA A 146 23.49 -32.84 -18.60
C ALA A 146 24.05 -31.62 -19.35
N GLY A 147 23.19 -30.64 -19.64
CA GLY A 147 23.60 -29.36 -20.23
C GLY A 147 23.65 -29.36 -21.76
N ALA A 148 23.10 -30.38 -22.43
CA ALA A 148 23.18 -30.51 -23.87
C ALA A 148 22.16 -29.62 -24.60
N THR A 149 20.94 -29.52 -24.08
CA THR A 149 19.88 -28.65 -24.64
C THR A 149 19.97 -27.22 -24.09
N TRP A 150 20.05 -27.10 -22.78
CA TRP A 150 20.17 -25.82 -22.08
C TRP A 150 21.12 -25.96 -20.90
N ASN A 151 21.74 -24.86 -20.51
CA ASN A 151 22.64 -24.77 -19.37
C ASN A 151 22.35 -23.50 -18.56
N ARG A 152 23.11 -23.31 -17.48
CA ARG A 152 22.99 -22.15 -16.58
C ARG A 152 23.92 -21.05 -17.10
N GLU A 153 23.35 -19.92 -17.48
CA GLU A 153 24.06 -18.71 -17.84
C GLU A 153 24.39 -17.94 -16.56
N HIS A 154 25.67 -17.61 -16.42
CA HIS A 154 26.14 -16.63 -15.46
C HIS A 154 26.08 -15.25 -16.12
N THR A 155 25.02 -14.49 -15.85
CA THR A 155 24.82 -13.16 -16.44
C THR A 155 26.04 -12.28 -16.13
N TRP A 156 26.54 -12.27 -14.90
CA TRP A 156 27.91 -11.86 -14.59
C TRP A 156 28.86 -13.05 -14.78
N PRO A 157 29.78 -13.07 -15.77
CA PRO A 157 30.59 -14.25 -16.02
C PRO A 157 31.48 -14.59 -14.82
N ASN A 158 31.45 -15.85 -14.35
CA ASN A 158 32.30 -16.32 -13.25
C ASN A 158 33.81 -16.04 -13.51
N SER A 159 34.26 -16.07 -14.77
CA SER A 159 35.64 -15.70 -15.12
C SER A 159 36.02 -14.23 -14.89
N LYS A 160 35.07 -13.36 -14.50
CA LYS A 160 35.22 -11.91 -14.33
C LYS A 160 35.00 -11.45 -12.88
N GLY A 161 35.28 -12.33 -11.92
CA GLY A 161 35.34 -12.02 -10.49
C GLY A 161 34.18 -12.62 -9.69
N LEU A 162 34.24 -12.40 -8.36
CA LEU A 162 33.29 -12.76 -7.28
C LEU A 162 33.61 -14.02 -6.43
N ASN A 163 34.79 -14.64 -6.61
CA ASN A 163 35.36 -15.63 -5.68
C ASN A 163 34.55 -16.91 -5.39
N GLY A 164 33.49 -17.15 -6.15
CA GLY A 164 32.67 -18.35 -6.02
C GLY A 164 31.57 -18.24 -4.96
N ASP A 165 31.48 -17.13 -4.22
CA ASP A 165 30.44 -16.91 -3.20
C ASP A 165 29.06 -16.60 -3.82
N ASP A 166 29.05 -16.17 -5.09
CA ASP A 166 27.89 -15.81 -5.92
C ASP A 166 27.47 -16.92 -6.91
N GLU A 167 28.26 -17.99 -7.03
CA GLU A 167 28.11 -19.05 -8.04
C GLU A 167 26.76 -19.79 -7.96
N ASP A 168 26.01 -19.61 -6.88
CA ASP A 168 24.69 -20.19 -6.64
C ASP A 168 23.56 -19.16 -6.51
N ASP A 169 23.80 -17.89 -6.83
CA ASP A 169 22.76 -16.85 -6.79
C ASP A 169 21.80 -16.98 -7.99
N ILE A 170 20.61 -17.52 -7.71
CA ILE A 170 19.57 -17.73 -8.72
C ILE A 170 19.04 -16.42 -9.32
N MET A 171 19.24 -15.26 -8.69
CA MET A 171 18.86 -13.98 -9.28
C MET A 171 19.68 -13.71 -10.55
N MET A 172 20.97 -14.04 -10.51
CA MET A 172 21.92 -13.90 -11.60
C MET A 172 21.90 -15.08 -12.58
N LEU A 173 21.72 -16.30 -12.08
CA LEU A 173 21.78 -17.51 -12.89
C LEU A 173 20.49 -17.67 -13.72
N ARG A 174 20.62 -17.68 -15.04
CA ARG A 174 19.48 -17.78 -15.96
C ARG A 174 19.56 -19.03 -16.84
N PRO A 175 18.45 -19.72 -17.14
CA PRO A 175 18.47 -20.86 -18.05
C PRO A 175 18.59 -20.38 -19.50
N THR A 176 19.57 -20.90 -20.24
CA THR A 176 19.85 -20.49 -21.63
C THR A 176 20.14 -21.71 -22.49
N ASP A 177 19.77 -21.68 -23.77
CA ASP A 177 20.17 -22.74 -24.69
C ASP A 177 21.71 -22.81 -24.81
N SER A 178 22.25 -24.02 -24.86
CA SER A 178 23.70 -24.23 -24.69
C SER A 178 24.53 -23.60 -25.82
N ARG A 179 23.95 -23.35 -26.99
CA ARG A 179 24.64 -22.69 -28.11
C ARG A 179 24.75 -21.19 -27.89
N THR A 180 23.66 -20.54 -27.50
CA THR A 180 23.66 -19.10 -27.22
C THR A 180 24.60 -18.79 -26.05
N ASN A 181 24.53 -19.55 -24.95
CA ASN A 181 25.48 -19.39 -23.83
C ASN A 181 26.93 -19.58 -24.30
N SER A 182 27.24 -20.69 -25.00
CA SER A 182 28.59 -20.92 -25.51
C SER A 182 29.08 -19.82 -26.48
N SER A 183 28.18 -19.19 -27.24
CA SER A 183 28.50 -18.09 -28.16
C SER A 183 28.71 -16.76 -27.45
N ARG A 184 27.97 -16.51 -26.35
CA ARG A 184 28.16 -15.33 -25.48
C ARG A 184 29.52 -15.40 -24.80
N GLY A 185 29.88 -16.58 -24.28
CA GLY A 185 31.14 -16.80 -23.57
C GLY A 185 31.25 -15.89 -22.35
N ASN A 186 32.35 -15.14 -22.24
CA ASN A 186 32.56 -14.16 -21.17
C ASN A 186 32.67 -12.73 -21.69
N LYS A 187 32.15 -12.44 -22.89
CA LYS A 187 32.22 -11.09 -23.47
C LYS A 187 31.50 -10.08 -22.57
N ALA A 188 32.09 -8.89 -22.45
CA ALA A 188 31.42 -7.76 -21.82
C ALA A 188 30.13 -7.43 -22.58
N TYR A 189 29.06 -7.12 -21.86
CA TYR A 189 27.86 -6.56 -22.46
C TYR A 189 28.14 -5.15 -22.97
N GLY A 190 27.47 -4.76 -24.05
CA GLY A 190 27.61 -3.42 -24.61
C GLY A 190 27.25 -3.37 -26.08
N GLU A 191 27.49 -2.22 -26.69
CA GLU A 191 27.12 -1.93 -28.06
C GLU A 191 28.36 -2.01 -28.98
N GLY A 192 28.17 -2.56 -30.18
CA GLY A 192 29.24 -2.68 -31.17
C GLY A 192 30.00 -4.02 -31.15
N SER A 193 30.96 -4.17 -32.07
CA SER A 193 31.50 -5.50 -32.43
C SER A 193 32.41 -6.16 -31.39
N ALA A 194 32.91 -5.40 -30.41
CA ALA A 194 33.76 -5.91 -29.34
C ALA A 194 32.97 -6.44 -28.14
N TYR A 195 31.67 -6.15 -28.09
CA TYR A 195 30.79 -6.44 -26.97
C TYR A 195 29.73 -7.47 -27.37
N TYR A 196 28.97 -7.93 -26.38
CA TYR A 196 27.80 -8.77 -26.58
C TYR A 196 26.53 -7.94 -26.33
N ASP A 197 25.80 -7.64 -27.40
CA ASP A 197 24.46 -7.05 -27.32
C ASP A 197 23.42 -8.19 -27.27
N PRO A 198 22.72 -8.40 -26.14
CA PRO A 198 21.79 -9.51 -26.00
C PRO A 198 20.53 -9.37 -26.89
N ASN A 199 20.18 -8.17 -27.35
CA ASN A 199 19.06 -7.97 -28.28
C ASN A 199 19.30 -8.68 -29.64
N GLY A 200 20.56 -8.90 -30.00
CA GLY A 200 20.91 -9.66 -31.20
C GLY A 200 20.60 -11.16 -31.12
N ALA A 201 20.47 -11.74 -29.92
CA ALA A 201 20.33 -13.18 -29.72
C ALA A 201 18.95 -13.71 -30.14
N SER A 202 17.90 -12.92 -29.93
CA SER A 202 16.52 -13.23 -30.33
C SER A 202 16.21 -12.86 -31.78
N SER A 203 17.21 -12.42 -32.56
CA SER A 203 17.03 -11.71 -33.84
C SER A 203 16.16 -10.44 -33.71
N GLY A 204 16.23 -9.77 -32.55
CA GLY A 204 15.47 -8.56 -32.24
C GLY A 204 14.00 -8.78 -31.84
N ASN A 205 13.57 -10.01 -31.56
CA ASN A 205 12.19 -10.31 -31.14
C ASN A 205 11.96 -10.17 -29.63
N LEU A 206 13.04 -10.17 -28.85
CA LEU A 206 13.04 -9.97 -27.41
C LEU A 206 14.26 -9.12 -27.07
N ASP A 207 14.01 -7.98 -26.43
CA ASP A 207 15.04 -7.19 -25.79
C ASP A 207 15.18 -7.68 -24.35
N VAL A 208 16.42 -7.82 -23.88
CA VAL A 208 16.73 -8.16 -22.47
C VAL A 208 17.89 -7.30 -21.97
N ARG A 209 18.15 -6.18 -22.64
CA ARG A 209 19.22 -5.24 -22.28
C ARG A 209 18.97 -4.65 -20.89
N GLY A 210 17.71 -4.35 -20.58
CA GLY A 210 17.26 -3.89 -19.29
C GLY A 210 17.39 -4.99 -18.23
N ASP A 211 16.95 -6.21 -18.53
CA ASP A 211 17.10 -7.36 -17.62
C ASP A 211 18.57 -7.55 -17.22
N VAL A 212 19.46 -7.52 -18.22
CA VAL A 212 20.90 -7.65 -18.01
C VAL A 212 21.44 -6.51 -17.15
N ALA A 213 21.02 -5.27 -17.41
CA ALA A 213 21.44 -4.11 -16.62
C ALA A 213 20.98 -4.22 -15.16
N ARG A 214 19.72 -4.61 -14.91
CA ARG A 214 19.17 -4.79 -13.55
C ARG A 214 19.83 -5.94 -12.80
N ILE A 215 20.11 -7.07 -13.47
CA ILE A 215 20.85 -8.19 -12.87
C ILE A 215 22.28 -7.76 -12.54
N PHE A 216 22.95 -7.03 -13.44
CA PHE A 216 24.28 -6.50 -13.18
C PHE A 216 24.29 -5.62 -11.93
N LEU A 217 23.34 -4.68 -11.79
CA LEU A 217 23.29 -3.76 -10.65
C LEU A 217 23.05 -4.50 -9.33
N TYR A 218 22.16 -5.51 -9.35
CA TYR A 218 21.98 -6.39 -8.20
C TYR A 218 23.29 -7.06 -7.79
N VAL A 219 24.01 -7.68 -8.73
CA VAL A 219 25.28 -8.36 -8.45
C VAL A 219 26.34 -7.38 -7.97
N TYR A 220 26.43 -6.21 -8.61
CA TYR A 220 27.34 -5.13 -8.26
C TYR A 220 27.17 -4.69 -6.80
N VAL A 221 25.94 -4.51 -6.34
CA VAL A 221 25.66 -4.14 -4.94
C VAL A 221 25.87 -5.33 -4.00
N ARG A 222 25.34 -6.51 -4.32
CA ARG A 222 25.32 -7.68 -3.42
C ARG A 222 26.65 -8.36 -3.20
N TRP A 223 27.38 -8.58 -4.29
CA TRP A 223 28.57 -9.43 -4.28
C TRP A 223 29.85 -8.61 -4.45
N GLY A 224 29.70 -7.32 -4.74
CA GLY A 224 30.71 -6.30 -4.53
C GLY A 224 31.31 -5.73 -5.80
N ASN A 225 31.84 -4.52 -5.67
CA ASN A 225 32.62 -3.83 -6.67
C ASN A 225 34.02 -4.47 -6.83
N THR A 226 34.36 -4.95 -8.02
CA THR A 226 35.70 -5.49 -8.32
C THR A 226 36.70 -4.41 -8.77
N GLU A 227 36.28 -3.15 -8.93
CA GLU A 227 37.18 -2.07 -9.36
C GLU A 227 38.40 -1.94 -8.43
N GLY A 228 39.59 -2.05 -9.01
CA GLY A 228 40.85 -1.91 -8.29
C GLY A 228 41.37 -3.19 -7.64
N ASN A 229 40.64 -4.31 -7.71
CA ASN A 229 41.17 -5.60 -7.31
C ASN A 229 42.01 -6.23 -8.44
N SER A 230 43.32 -6.32 -8.22
CA SER A 230 44.27 -6.89 -9.19
C SER A 230 44.02 -8.37 -9.51
N GLU A 231 43.23 -9.07 -8.69
CA GLU A 231 42.86 -10.49 -8.85
C GLU A 231 41.58 -10.68 -9.68
N TYR A 232 40.66 -9.70 -9.70
CA TYR A 232 39.30 -9.87 -10.26
C TYR A 232 38.91 -8.90 -11.39
N GLY A 233 39.85 -8.06 -11.86
CA GLY A 233 39.68 -7.28 -13.09
C GLY A 233 38.91 -5.97 -12.93
N THR A 234 38.53 -5.33 -14.04
CA THR A 234 37.72 -4.10 -14.05
C THR A 234 36.25 -4.46 -14.23
N VAL A 235 35.33 -3.70 -13.61
CA VAL A 235 33.88 -3.88 -13.85
C VAL A 235 33.47 -3.39 -15.25
N TRP A 236 34.11 -2.31 -15.70
CA TRP A 236 33.76 -1.62 -16.95
C TRP A 236 34.73 -1.91 -18.09
N GLY A 237 34.27 -1.67 -19.32
CA GLY A 237 35.05 -1.79 -20.55
C GLY A 237 35.11 -3.21 -21.11
N THR A 238 35.86 -3.40 -22.20
CA THR A 238 35.90 -4.67 -22.97
C THR A 238 36.38 -5.87 -22.15
N ASN A 239 37.23 -5.64 -21.13
CA ASN A 239 37.71 -6.68 -20.22
C ASN A 239 36.81 -6.85 -18.99
N GLY A 240 35.86 -5.95 -18.75
CA GLY A 240 34.92 -6.00 -17.64
C GLY A 240 33.61 -6.69 -17.99
N VAL A 241 32.56 -6.47 -17.22
CA VAL A 241 31.26 -7.14 -17.41
C VAL A 241 30.33 -6.34 -18.29
N ILE A 242 30.39 -5.01 -18.25
CA ILE A 242 29.61 -4.13 -19.11
C ILE A 242 30.48 -2.99 -19.67
N GLU A 243 30.12 -2.47 -20.83
CA GLU A 243 30.92 -1.48 -21.57
C GLU A 243 31.19 -0.21 -20.77
N SER A 244 30.14 0.42 -20.24
CA SER A 244 30.19 1.69 -19.52
C SER A 244 28.92 1.92 -18.70
N LEU A 245 28.96 2.88 -17.78
CA LEU A 245 27.78 3.34 -17.03
C LEU A 245 26.73 3.91 -17.99
N ASP A 246 27.14 4.72 -18.97
CA ASP A 246 26.23 5.32 -19.96
C ASP A 246 25.43 4.25 -20.71
N VAL A 247 26.08 3.17 -21.14
CA VAL A 247 25.40 2.06 -21.82
C VAL A 247 24.47 1.31 -20.88
N LEU A 248 24.87 1.12 -19.63
CA LEU A 248 24.02 0.49 -18.61
C LEU A 248 22.74 1.31 -18.38
N LEU A 249 22.86 2.60 -18.11
CA LEU A 249 21.70 3.47 -17.84
C LEU A 249 20.82 3.61 -19.10
N LYS A 250 21.43 3.73 -20.28
CA LYS A 250 20.70 3.67 -21.56
C LYS A 250 19.88 2.39 -21.70
N TRP A 251 20.44 1.24 -21.30
CA TRP A 251 19.74 -0.04 -21.38
C TRP A 251 18.57 -0.13 -20.39
N MET A 252 18.67 0.51 -19.22
CA MET A 252 17.55 0.64 -18.28
C MET A 252 16.36 1.42 -18.88
N GLU A 253 16.64 2.41 -19.73
CA GLU A 253 15.61 3.24 -20.37
C GLU A 253 14.97 2.57 -21.60
N VAL A 254 15.81 1.98 -22.48
CA VAL A 254 15.31 1.41 -23.74
C VAL A 254 14.54 0.11 -23.55
N ASP A 255 14.77 -0.57 -22.43
CA ASP A 255 14.14 -1.83 -22.06
C ASP A 255 13.62 -1.75 -20.61
N PRO A 256 12.46 -1.08 -20.40
CA PRO A 256 11.83 -0.94 -19.09
C PRO A 256 11.47 -2.29 -18.48
N VAL A 257 11.25 -2.32 -17.16
CA VAL A 257 10.85 -3.53 -16.45
C VAL A 257 9.56 -4.08 -17.05
N ASP A 258 9.53 -5.38 -17.35
CA ASP A 258 8.33 -6.08 -17.78
C ASP A 258 7.73 -6.94 -16.64
N THR A 259 6.47 -7.38 -16.81
CA THR A 259 5.79 -8.18 -15.81
C THR A 259 6.45 -9.55 -15.64
N TRP A 260 7.17 -10.04 -16.66
CA TRP A 260 7.96 -11.28 -16.58
C TRP A 260 9.13 -11.19 -15.61
N GLU A 261 9.85 -10.08 -15.62
CA GLU A 261 10.90 -9.79 -14.65
C GLU A 261 10.33 -9.61 -13.25
N LEU A 262 9.23 -8.87 -13.12
CA LEU A 262 8.57 -8.68 -11.82
C LEU A 262 8.07 -10.01 -11.23
N GLY A 263 7.44 -10.84 -12.06
CA GLY A 263 6.98 -12.17 -11.66
C GLY A 263 8.12 -13.14 -11.35
N ARG A 264 9.23 -13.04 -12.08
CA ARG A 264 10.45 -13.77 -11.72
C ARG A 264 11.01 -13.30 -10.39
N ASN A 265 10.98 -11.99 -10.11
CA ASN A 265 11.48 -11.42 -8.86
C ASN A 265 10.68 -11.97 -7.66
N ASP A 266 9.34 -12.06 -7.79
CA ASP A 266 8.46 -12.71 -6.81
C ASP A 266 8.77 -14.20 -6.63
N SER A 267 8.98 -14.94 -7.73
CA SER A 267 9.37 -16.35 -7.68
C SER A 267 10.69 -16.56 -6.93
N VAL A 268 11.70 -15.74 -7.23
CA VAL A 268 13.02 -15.83 -6.57
C VAL A 268 12.93 -15.46 -5.09
N GLU A 269 12.16 -14.43 -4.73
CA GLU A 269 11.91 -14.08 -3.33
C GLU A 269 11.26 -15.22 -2.57
N SER A 270 10.25 -15.89 -3.15
CA SER A 270 9.59 -17.02 -2.50
C SER A 270 10.53 -18.19 -2.17
N ILE A 271 11.68 -18.25 -2.83
CA ILE A 271 12.72 -19.27 -2.63
C ILE A 271 13.82 -18.78 -1.68
N THR A 272 14.31 -17.56 -1.89
CA THR A 272 15.54 -17.04 -1.25
C THR A 272 15.27 -16.04 -0.14
N GLY A 273 14.08 -15.43 -0.14
CA GLY A 273 13.68 -14.30 0.71
C GLY A 273 14.16 -12.94 0.21
N THR A 274 15.04 -12.86 -0.80
CA THR A 274 15.58 -11.59 -1.30
C THR A 274 15.08 -11.25 -2.71
N ARG A 275 15.14 -9.96 -3.06
CA ARG A 275 14.64 -9.39 -4.31
C ARG A 275 15.71 -8.57 -5.00
N ASN A 276 15.59 -8.44 -6.32
CA ASN A 276 16.35 -7.46 -7.08
C ASN A 276 15.66 -6.10 -6.97
N VAL A 277 16.24 -5.20 -6.18
CA VAL A 277 15.69 -3.86 -5.93
C VAL A 277 15.61 -3.00 -7.19
N PHE A 278 16.44 -3.26 -8.20
CA PHE A 278 16.44 -2.55 -9.48
C PHE A 278 15.37 -3.06 -10.45
N VAL A 279 14.73 -4.19 -10.16
CA VAL A 279 13.51 -4.64 -10.85
C VAL A 279 12.29 -3.96 -10.25
N ASP A 280 12.18 -3.88 -8.92
CA ASP A 280 11.02 -3.25 -8.28
C ASP A 280 11.06 -1.72 -8.44
N TYR A 281 12.24 -1.11 -8.23
CA TYR A 281 12.49 0.33 -8.32
C TYR A 281 13.72 0.62 -9.19
N PRO A 282 13.58 0.60 -10.52
CA PRO A 282 14.69 0.86 -11.44
C PRO A 282 15.27 2.28 -11.31
N GLU A 283 14.56 3.22 -10.68
CA GLU A 283 15.02 4.57 -10.34
C GLU A 283 16.29 4.54 -9.47
N PHE A 284 16.45 3.54 -8.61
CA PHE A 284 17.66 3.37 -7.80
C PHE A 284 18.93 3.25 -8.66
N ALA A 285 18.84 2.81 -9.92
CA ALA A 285 19.99 2.78 -10.81
C ALA A 285 20.57 4.18 -11.02
N PHE A 286 19.73 5.17 -11.31
CA PHE A 286 20.15 6.55 -11.56
C PHE A 286 20.62 7.21 -10.27
N LEU A 287 19.83 7.07 -9.20
CA LEU A 287 20.15 7.63 -7.89
C LEU A 287 21.48 7.09 -7.34
N LEU A 288 21.79 5.79 -7.54
CA LEU A 288 23.03 5.17 -7.08
C LEU A 288 24.28 5.82 -7.67
N PHE A 289 24.20 6.32 -8.90
CA PHE A 289 25.31 7.00 -9.57
C PHE A 289 25.18 8.52 -9.59
N GLY A 290 24.18 9.08 -8.89
CA GLY A 290 23.97 10.52 -8.77
C GLY A 290 23.45 11.17 -10.05
N GLU A 291 22.83 10.36 -10.91
CA GLU A 291 22.20 10.79 -12.16
C GLU A 291 20.72 11.13 -11.93
N ASP A 292 20.19 11.99 -12.80
CA ASP A 292 18.77 12.34 -12.77
C ASP A 292 17.91 11.17 -13.30
N ILE A 293 16.74 10.97 -12.68
CA ILE A 293 15.77 9.98 -13.14
C ILE A 293 15.10 10.51 -14.42
N PRO A 294 15.04 9.72 -15.52
CA PRO A 294 14.39 10.17 -16.75
C PRO A 294 12.89 10.45 -16.57
N GLU A 295 12.42 11.62 -17.02
CA GLU A 295 11.06 12.12 -16.75
C GLU A 295 9.92 11.19 -17.19
N ASN A 296 10.15 10.34 -18.20
CA ASN A 296 9.15 9.44 -18.78
C ASN A 296 9.54 7.96 -18.64
N MET A 297 10.41 7.63 -17.69
CA MET A 297 10.77 6.24 -17.43
C MET A 297 9.54 5.46 -16.98
N THR A 298 9.17 4.41 -17.72
CA THR A 298 8.13 3.49 -17.25
C THR A 298 8.71 2.64 -16.14
N THR A 299 8.12 2.69 -14.95
CA THR A 299 8.59 1.92 -13.79
C THR A 299 7.43 1.22 -13.09
N PRO A 300 7.69 0.09 -12.40
CA PRO A 300 6.67 -0.58 -11.60
C PRO A 300 6.10 0.30 -10.49
N SER A 301 6.88 1.27 -9.99
CA SER A 301 6.42 2.23 -8.99
C SER A 301 5.38 3.23 -9.52
N GLY A 302 5.19 3.30 -10.85
CA GLY A 302 4.30 4.25 -11.50
C GLY A 302 4.98 5.56 -11.93
N GLY A 303 6.29 5.69 -11.75
CA GLY A 303 7.14 6.74 -12.28
C GLY A 303 6.77 8.17 -11.85
N SER A 304 7.52 8.75 -10.91
CA SER A 304 7.61 10.22 -10.76
C SER A 304 8.90 10.70 -11.41
N GLY A 305 8.80 11.24 -12.62
CA GLY A 305 9.82 12.13 -13.14
C GLY A 305 9.79 13.44 -12.36
N SER A 306 10.64 13.60 -11.35
CA SER A 306 11.20 14.89 -10.92
C SER A 306 12.12 14.69 -9.69
N SER A 307 13.32 14.16 -9.91
CA SER A 307 14.45 14.46 -9.01
C SER A 307 15.10 15.75 -9.51
N GLY A 308 15.32 16.68 -8.59
CA GLY A 308 15.84 18.01 -8.91
C GLY A 308 17.35 18.01 -9.18
N SER A 309 17.73 18.64 -10.29
CA SER A 309 19.11 19.09 -10.54
C SER A 309 19.16 20.61 -10.70
N THR A 310 20.23 21.19 -10.16
CA THR A 310 20.43 22.63 -9.97
C THR A 310 21.08 23.33 -11.17
N THR A 311 20.50 24.49 -11.56
CA THR A 311 21.07 25.66 -12.29
C THR A 311 21.15 25.64 -13.84
N PRO A 312 21.02 26.80 -14.52
CA PRO A 312 20.36 26.93 -15.82
C PRO A 312 21.31 27.05 -17.03
N SER A 313 20.81 26.75 -18.23
CA SER A 313 21.33 27.34 -19.47
C SER A 313 20.26 27.49 -20.55
N GLU A 314 20.34 28.64 -21.24
CA GLU A 314 19.49 29.20 -22.28
C GLU A 314 19.15 28.29 -23.48
N GLY A 315 17.87 28.34 -23.88
CA GLY A 315 17.45 28.83 -25.19
C GLY A 315 17.50 27.90 -26.40
N THR A 316 16.32 27.46 -26.88
CA THR A 316 15.78 27.77 -28.23
C THR A 316 14.39 27.14 -28.46
N THR A 317 13.54 27.84 -29.22
CA THR A 317 12.12 27.58 -29.52
C THR A 317 11.92 26.69 -30.76
N PRO A 318 10.69 26.27 -31.18
CA PRO A 318 10.34 24.88 -31.47
C PRO A 318 10.05 24.62 -32.96
N THR A 319 9.84 23.36 -33.35
CA THR A 319 9.07 23.05 -34.57
C THR A 319 8.22 21.78 -34.42
N GLU A 320 7.00 21.92 -34.91
CA GLU A 320 5.76 21.15 -34.82
C GLU A 320 5.75 19.86 -35.68
N GLY A 321 4.93 18.85 -35.32
CA GLY A 321 4.57 17.78 -36.28
C GLY A 321 3.96 16.46 -35.81
N THR A 322 2.71 16.49 -35.34
CA THR A 322 1.61 15.47 -35.52
C THR A 322 1.64 14.06 -34.89
N THR A 323 0.52 13.78 -34.21
CA THR A 323 0.03 12.58 -33.49
C THR A 323 -0.48 11.44 -34.42
N PRO A 324 -0.77 10.25 -33.84
CA PRO A 324 -2.18 9.83 -33.75
C PRO A 324 -2.62 9.20 -32.41
N ASP A 325 -3.71 9.77 -31.89
CA ASP A 325 -4.77 9.33 -30.96
C ASP A 325 -4.51 8.35 -29.80
N THR A 326 -4.63 8.96 -28.60
CA THR A 326 -4.53 8.48 -27.22
C THR A 326 -5.89 7.97 -26.67
N PRO A 327 -5.94 6.96 -25.79
CA PRO A 327 -7.10 6.71 -24.94
C PRO A 327 -7.13 7.68 -23.74
N SER A 328 -8.25 8.38 -23.60
CA SER A 328 -8.51 9.45 -22.62
C SER A 328 -8.16 9.08 -21.17
N THR A 329 -7.11 9.72 -20.65
CA THR A 329 -6.76 9.84 -19.22
C THR A 329 -7.51 11.04 -18.64
N GLY A 330 -7.86 11.01 -17.35
CA GLY A 330 -8.43 12.19 -16.68
C GLY A 330 -7.53 13.41 -16.88
N THR A 331 -8.13 14.56 -17.18
CA THR A 331 -7.34 15.75 -17.50
C THR A 331 -6.76 16.30 -16.20
N THR A 332 -5.45 16.11 -16.03
CA THR A 332 -4.72 16.72 -14.93
C THR A 332 -4.49 18.21 -15.26
N THR A 333 -4.97 19.09 -14.39
CA THR A 333 -4.86 20.54 -14.52
C THR A 333 -3.91 21.07 -13.46
N THR A 334 -3.01 21.97 -13.87
CA THR A 334 -2.13 22.71 -12.95
C THR A 334 -2.57 24.17 -12.90
N VAL A 335 -2.82 24.65 -11.69
CA VAL A 335 -3.14 26.06 -11.44
C VAL A 335 -2.15 26.65 -10.46
N SER A 336 -1.73 27.90 -10.73
CA SER A 336 -0.75 28.59 -9.91
C SER A 336 -1.11 30.06 -9.75
N VAL A 337 -0.85 30.61 -8.58
CA VAL A 337 -1.06 32.01 -8.27
C VAL A 337 0.12 32.60 -7.52
N MET A 338 0.55 33.79 -7.93
CA MET A 338 1.43 34.65 -7.16
C MET A 338 0.57 35.56 -6.28
N ILE A 339 0.88 35.64 -4.98
CA ILE A 339 0.09 36.41 -4.01
C ILE A 339 0.14 37.92 -4.31
N SER A 340 1.25 38.42 -4.88
CA SER A 340 1.37 39.80 -5.37
C SER A 340 0.33 40.13 -6.45
N ASP A 341 0.17 39.23 -7.40
CA ASP A 341 -0.66 39.44 -8.58
C ASP A 341 -2.13 39.29 -8.21
N TYR A 342 -2.45 38.28 -7.39
CA TYR A 342 -3.79 38.07 -6.86
C TYR A 342 -4.25 39.22 -5.97
N GLY A 343 -3.37 39.70 -5.08
CA GLY A 343 -3.65 40.85 -4.22
C GLY A 343 -3.91 42.11 -5.04
N THR A 344 -3.10 42.37 -6.07
CA THR A 344 -3.31 43.49 -6.99
C THR A 344 -4.63 43.38 -7.75
N ALA A 345 -4.93 42.21 -8.31
CA ALA A 345 -6.16 41.98 -9.08
C ALA A 345 -7.43 42.14 -8.23
N ASN A 346 -7.35 41.82 -6.94
CA ASN A 346 -8.47 41.89 -5.99
C ASN A 346 -8.45 43.15 -5.10
N ASN A 347 -7.59 44.13 -5.39
CA ASN A 347 -7.43 45.36 -4.62
C ASN A 347 -7.21 45.10 -3.12
N TRP A 348 -6.35 44.14 -2.78
CA TRP A 348 -6.01 43.83 -1.40
C TRP A 348 -5.25 44.98 -0.75
N ALA A 349 -5.67 45.37 0.45
CA ALA A 349 -5.05 46.44 1.22
C ALA A 349 -4.03 45.89 2.22
N GLU A 350 -2.89 46.56 2.33
CA GLU A 350 -1.82 46.24 3.27
C GLU A 350 -2.34 46.09 4.72
N THR A 351 -1.84 45.09 5.43
CA THR A 351 -2.25 44.67 6.80
C THR A 351 -3.71 44.21 6.97
N THR A 352 -4.48 44.13 5.89
CA THR A 352 -5.89 43.67 5.92
C THR A 352 -5.95 42.15 5.82
N LYS A 353 -6.91 41.54 6.54
CA LYS A 353 -7.13 40.09 6.53
C LYS A 353 -8.03 39.68 5.37
N TYR A 354 -7.57 38.70 4.61
CA TYR A 354 -8.31 37.99 3.58
C TYR A 354 -8.24 36.50 3.90
N SER A 355 -9.40 35.84 3.88
CA SER A 355 -9.51 34.45 4.31
C SER A 355 -9.31 33.46 3.17
N THR A 356 -9.48 33.87 1.91
CA THR A 356 -9.47 32.96 0.76
C THR A 356 -8.64 33.50 -0.41
N VAL A 357 -8.04 32.58 -1.16
CA VAL A 357 -7.47 32.77 -2.48
C VAL A 357 -8.07 31.70 -3.38
N GLU A 358 -8.80 32.13 -4.42
CA GLU A 358 -9.40 31.24 -5.41
C GLU A 358 -8.40 31.08 -6.55
N LEU A 359 -7.92 29.85 -6.80
CA LEU A 359 -6.98 29.61 -7.90
C LEU A 359 -7.73 29.47 -9.21
N ASP A 360 -8.89 28.80 -9.17
CA ASP A 360 -9.87 28.69 -10.24
C ASP A 360 -11.24 28.23 -9.69
N GLU A 361 -12.14 27.79 -10.57
CA GLU A 361 -13.48 27.29 -10.19
C GLU A 361 -13.46 25.98 -9.39
N ASN A 362 -12.36 25.23 -9.44
CA ASN A 362 -12.23 23.91 -8.82
C ASN A 362 -11.41 23.93 -7.52
N ILE A 363 -10.49 24.89 -7.36
CA ILE A 363 -9.53 24.94 -6.27
C ILE A 363 -9.62 26.26 -5.50
N VAL A 364 -9.90 26.16 -4.20
CA VAL A 364 -9.93 27.27 -3.26
C VAL A 364 -8.94 27.02 -2.12
N VAL A 365 -8.14 28.03 -1.78
CA VAL A 365 -7.25 27.99 -0.62
C VAL A 365 -7.76 28.93 0.47
N THR A 366 -7.89 28.43 1.70
CA THR A 366 -8.41 29.17 2.85
C THR A 366 -7.36 29.30 3.94
N ALA A 367 -7.12 30.51 4.45
CA ALA A 367 -6.29 30.76 5.62
C ALA A 367 -7.16 30.77 6.89
N ASN A 368 -6.90 29.80 7.77
CA ASN A 368 -7.64 29.56 8.99
C ASN A 368 -6.81 29.93 10.22
N GLY A 369 -7.47 30.48 11.24
CA GLY A 369 -6.84 30.92 12.48
C GLY A 369 -7.33 32.30 12.92
N GLY A 370 -6.61 32.89 13.88
CA GLY A 370 -6.96 34.17 14.50
C GLY A 370 -6.87 35.40 13.57
N GLY A 371 -6.92 36.60 14.16
CA GLY A 371 -7.03 37.87 13.43
C GLY A 371 -5.80 38.26 12.61
N ASN A 372 -4.67 37.60 12.81
CA ASN A 372 -3.40 37.84 12.14
C ASN A 372 -3.09 36.83 11.04
N THR A 373 -3.67 35.63 11.07
CA THR A 373 -3.64 34.70 9.94
C THR A 373 -4.54 35.20 8.81
N GLY A 374 -4.02 35.15 7.58
CA GLY A 374 -4.66 35.65 6.37
C GLY A 374 -4.38 37.14 6.09
N LYS A 375 -3.49 37.80 6.84
CA LYS A 375 -3.15 39.22 6.56
C LYS A 375 -2.18 39.35 5.40
N TYR A 376 -2.45 40.33 4.53
CA TYR A 376 -1.60 40.69 3.40
C TYR A 376 -0.53 41.70 3.82
N TYR A 377 0.72 41.48 3.41
CA TYR A 377 1.89 42.29 3.76
C TYR A 377 2.78 42.56 2.56
N ASN A 378 3.50 43.68 2.63
CA ASN A 378 4.54 44.09 1.67
C ASN A 378 4.06 44.03 0.21
N ASP A 379 2.76 44.24 -0.02
CA ASP A 379 2.10 44.08 -1.32
C ASP A 379 2.42 42.74 -2.04
N SER A 380 2.78 41.68 -1.31
CA SER A 380 3.24 40.42 -1.92
C SER A 380 3.13 39.17 -1.06
N GLU A 381 2.81 39.28 0.22
CA GLU A 381 2.88 38.15 1.17
C GLU A 381 1.56 37.93 1.91
N TRP A 382 1.14 36.68 2.05
CA TRP A 382 -0.05 36.29 2.81
C TRP A 382 0.37 35.49 4.05
N ARG A 383 0.11 36.01 5.25
CA ARG A 383 0.66 35.45 6.48
C ARG A 383 -0.17 34.31 7.06
N ILE A 384 0.48 33.21 7.44
CA ILE A 384 -0.02 32.20 8.38
C ILE A 384 0.76 32.29 9.69
N TYR A 385 0.05 32.35 10.82
CA TYR A 385 0.65 32.75 12.10
C TYR A 385 0.47 31.72 13.22
N GLN A 386 1.59 31.24 13.77
CA GLN A 386 1.62 30.15 14.74
C GLN A 386 0.90 30.47 16.06
N SER A 387 1.06 31.69 16.58
CA SER A 387 0.47 32.07 17.88
C SER A 387 -1.07 32.09 17.86
N GLU A 388 -1.66 31.95 16.69
CA GLU A 388 -3.11 31.91 16.48
C GLU A 388 -3.57 30.60 15.86
N SER A 389 -2.76 29.55 15.99
CA SER A 389 -3.00 28.23 15.41
C SER A 389 -3.30 28.31 13.91
N GLY A 390 -2.50 29.12 13.20
CA GLY A 390 -2.71 29.37 11.78
C GLY A 390 -2.47 28.14 10.91
N TYR A 391 -3.34 27.90 9.94
CA TYR A 391 -3.16 26.88 8.92
C TYR A 391 -3.81 27.28 7.60
N LEU A 392 -3.43 26.62 6.51
CA LEU A 392 -4.07 26.72 5.20
C LEU A 392 -4.86 25.45 4.93
N THR A 393 -6.00 25.57 4.28
CA THR A 393 -6.73 24.44 3.71
C THR A 393 -6.85 24.66 2.21
N VAL A 394 -6.36 23.72 1.40
CA VAL A 394 -6.63 23.65 -0.04
C VAL A 394 -7.82 22.72 -0.22
N THR A 395 -8.88 23.18 -0.87
CA THR A 395 -10.12 22.42 -1.05
C THR A 395 -10.44 22.31 -2.54
N ALA A 396 -10.76 21.10 -2.99
CA ALA A 396 -11.24 20.81 -4.32
C ALA A 396 -12.77 20.77 -4.38
N ALA A 397 -13.33 21.20 -5.52
CA ALA A 397 -14.74 21.05 -5.85
C ALA A 397 -15.14 19.56 -5.94
N ASN A 398 -16.44 19.28 -5.84
CA ASN A 398 -16.93 17.91 -5.88
C ASN A 398 -16.58 17.23 -7.22
N GLY A 399 -16.08 15.99 -7.16
CA GLY A 399 -15.58 15.28 -8.34
C GLY A 399 -14.17 15.69 -8.78
N THR A 400 -13.47 16.54 -8.01
CA THR A 400 -12.07 16.92 -8.25
C THR A 400 -11.16 16.35 -7.17
N THR A 401 -10.01 15.81 -7.56
CA THR A 401 -8.99 15.27 -6.64
C THR A 401 -7.71 16.10 -6.73
N ILE A 402 -7.22 16.61 -5.60
CA ILE A 402 -5.92 17.28 -5.50
C ILE A 402 -4.84 16.20 -5.53
N LYS A 403 -3.94 16.24 -6.51
CA LYS A 403 -2.79 15.34 -6.62
C LYS A 403 -1.59 15.88 -5.86
N SER A 404 -1.32 17.17 -5.98
CA SER A 404 -0.23 17.81 -5.25
C SER A 404 -0.45 19.29 -5.01
N VAL A 405 0.24 19.83 -4.00
CA VAL A 405 0.23 21.25 -3.65
C VAL A 405 1.67 21.70 -3.40
N LYS A 406 2.07 22.81 -4.00
CA LYS A 406 3.36 23.47 -3.77
C LYS A 406 3.12 24.86 -3.23
N ILE A 407 3.63 25.13 -2.02
CA ILE A 407 3.48 26.42 -1.36
C ILE A 407 4.85 27.08 -1.22
N THR A 408 5.02 28.25 -1.82
CA THR A 408 6.24 29.06 -1.68
C THR A 408 6.00 30.12 -0.63
N TYR A 409 6.87 30.22 0.36
CA TYR A 409 6.71 31.15 1.47
C TYR A 409 8.04 31.61 2.08
N ASN A 410 8.09 32.84 2.57
CA ASN A 410 9.22 33.32 3.38
C ASN A 410 9.05 32.87 4.83
N SER A 411 10.10 32.28 5.40
CA SER A 411 10.13 31.92 6.81
C SER A 411 10.48 33.14 7.66
N GLU A 412 9.60 33.48 8.58
CA GLU A 412 9.84 34.51 9.59
C GLU A 412 9.82 33.89 10.99
N LYS A 413 10.79 34.29 11.84
CA LYS A 413 10.95 33.75 13.20
C LYS A 413 11.00 32.22 13.24
N SER A 414 11.62 31.61 12.22
CA SER A 414 11.71 30.15 12.06
C SER A 414 10.37 29.46 11.83
N GLY A 415 9.34 30.18 11.35
CA GLY A 415 8.08 29.58 10.95
C GLY A 415 8.23 28.68 9.72
N VAL A 416 7.65 27.50 9.78
CA VAL A 416 7.66 26.51 8.70
C VAL A 416 6.25 25.99 8.52
N LEU A 417 5.82 25.69 7.30
CA LEU A 417 4.58 24.93 7.12
C LEU A 417 4.83 23.46 7.40
N THR A 418 3.82 22.76 7.88
CA THR A 418 3.83 21.31 8.07
C THR A 418 2.61 20.70 7.40
N TYR A 419 2.80 19.57 6.72
CA TYR A 419 1.74 18.76 6.15
C TYR A 419 1.86 17.36 6.75
N ASN A 420 0.77 16.82 7.30
CA ASN A 420 0.76 15.56 8.06
C ASN A 420 1.85 15.47 9.15
N GLY A 421 2.14 16.61 9.81
CA GLY A 421 3.16 16.71 10.87
C GLY A 421 4.61 16.81 10.38
N VAL A 422 4.86 16.79 9.07
CA VAL A 422 6.20 16.89 8.47
C VAL A 422 6.44 18.30 7.96
N ASN A 423 7.62 18.87 8.21
CA ASN A 423 8.02 20.19 7.70
C ASN A 423 8.04 20.21 6.17
N VAL A 424 7.27 21.12 5.57
CA VAL A 424 7.24 21.40 4.14
C VAL A 424 8.22 22.53 3.86
N THR A 425 9.29 22.23 3.13
CA THR A 425 10.25 23.26 2.70
C THR A 425 9.55 24.22 1.72
N SER A 426 9.83 25.52 1.83
CA SER A 426 9.22 26.49 0.91
C SER A 426 9.53 26.15 -0.54
N GLY A 427 8.49 26.06 -1.37
CA GLY A 427 8.61 25.79 -2.80
C GLY A 427 8.81 24.31 -3.14
N THR A 428 8.71 23.38 -2.17
CA THR A 428 8.68 21.94 -2.45
C THR A 428 7.26 21.43 -2.62
N ILE A 429 7.10 20.37 -3.40
CA ILE A 429 5.80 19.72 -3.66
C ILE A 429 5.42 18.85 -2.46
N ALA A 430 4.19 19.01 -1.98
CA ALA A 430 3.53 18.07 -1.08
C ALA A 430 2.53 17.24 -1.89
N HIS A 431 2.70 15.91 -1.88
CA HIS A 431 1.78 14.97 -2.51
C HIS A 431 0.55 14.77 -1.61
N VAL A 432 -0.65 14.84 -2.21
CA VAL A 432 -1.92 14.88 -1.46
C VAL A 432 -2.81 13.67 -1.76
N ASN A 433 -3.34 13.56 -2.99
CA ASN A 433 -4.35 12.56 -3.39
C ASN A 433 -5.64 12.57 -2.53
N ALA A 434 -6.23 13.74 -2.34
CA ALA A 434 -7.45 13.92 -1.56
C ALA A 434 -8.28 15.11 -2.09
N SER A 435 -9.53 15.24 -1.63
CA SER A 435 -10.39 16.40 -1.93
C SER A 435 -10.02 17.64 -1.12
N SER A 436 -9.15 17.51 -0.11
CA SER A 436 -8.60 18.65 0.64
C SER A 436 -7.22 18.36 1.22
N ALA A 437 -6.44 19.40 1.50
CA ALA A 437 -5.13 19.33 2.15
C ALA A 437 -4.95 20.44 3.18
N GLU A 438 -4.44 20.11 4.38
CA GLU A 438 -4.22 21.08 5.46
C GLU A 438 -2.72 21.30 5.74
N PHE A 439 -2.26 22.56 5.65
CA PHE A 439 -0.89 22.97 5.94
C PHE A 439 -0.86 23.84 7.19
N VAL A 440 -0.38 23.28 8.30
CA VAL A 440 -0.32 23.96 9.60
C VAL A 440 1.00 24.72 9.73
N VAL A 441 1.01 25.92 10.33
CA VAL A 441 2.27 26.61 10.59
C VAL A 441 2.90 26.16 11.91
N GLY A 442 4.10 25.61 11.83
CA GLY A 442 4.98 25.25 12.94
C GLY A 442 6.13 26.24 13.14
N ASN A 443 7.13 25.83 13.94
CA ASN A 443 8.36 26.59 14.17
C ASN A 443 9.54 25.63 14.35
N THR A 444 10.65 25.86 13.66
CA THR A 444 11.89 25.06 13.78
C THR A 444 12.86 25.59 14.84
N GLY A 445 12.52 26.72 15.48
CA GLY A 445 13.25 27.33 16.58
C GLY A 445 12.43 27.36 17.89
N SER A 446 12.88 28.16 18.86
CA SER A 446 12.25 28.28 20.17
C SER A 446 11.13 29.34 20.25
N ALA A 447 10.83 29.99 19.13
CA ALA A 447 9.81 31.03 19.06
C ALA A 447 8.41 30.40 18.96
N THR A 448 7.41 31.00 19.63
CA THR A 448 6.00 30.58 19.57
C THR A 448 5.18 31.43 18.60
N ASN A 449 5.85 32.29 17.85
CA ASN A 449 5.29 33.24 16.90
C ASN A 449 5.88 33.07 15.49
N GLY A 450 6.14 31.80 15.12
CA GLY A 450 6.55 31.41 13.78
C GLY A 450 5.56 31.86 12.72
N GLN A 451 6.09 32.27 11.57
CA GLN A 451 5.33 32.81 10.47
C GLN A 451 5.76 32.18 9.15
N ALA A 452 4.78 31.71 8.39
CA ALA A 452 4.93 31.41 6.97
C ALA A 452 4.28 32.55 6.18
N ARG A 453 5.09 33.27 5.39
CA ARG A 453 4.66 34.38 4.51
C ARG A 453 4.47 33.84 3.10
N ILE A 454 3.27 33.38 2.76
CA ILE A 454 2.99 32.77 1.47
C ILE A 454 3.16 33.80 0.36
N THR A 455 3.90 33.44 -0.69
CA THR A 455 4.20 34.28 -1.85
C THR A 455 3.67 33.67 -3.14
N ALA A 456 3.55 32.34 -3.21
CA ALA A 456 2.95 31.63 -4.33
C ALA A 456 2.32 30.31 -3.90
N ILE A 457 1.28 29.89 -4.62
CA ILE A 457 0.61 28.60 -4.43
C ILE A 457 0.41 27.97 -5.81
N GLU A 458 0.77 26.71 -5.95
CA GLU A 458 0.53 25.89 -7.15
C GLU A 458 -0.15 24.59 -6.73
N VAL A 459 -1.18 24.18 -7.46
CA VAL A 459 -1.98 23.00 -7.17
C VAL A 459 -2.15 22.21 -8.46
N VAL A 460 -1.88 20.92 -8.39
CA VAL A 460 -2.17 19.96 -9.45
C VAL A 460 -3.38 19.14 -9.04
N TYR A 461 -4.42 19.14 -9.87
CA TYR A 461 -5.65 18.41 -9.59
C TYR A 461 -6.17 17.69 -10.83
N GLU A 462 -7.07 16.73 -10.62
CA GLU A 462 -7.73 15.97 -11.67
C GLU A 462 -9.25 16.09 -11.49
N THR A 463 -9.96 16.49 -12.54
CA THR A 463 -11.44 16.49 -12.58
C THR A 463 -11.94 15.20 -13.21
N GLY A 464 -12.87 14.53 -12.53
CA GLY A 464 -13.66 13.47 -13.14
C GLY A 464 -14.62 14.06 -14.18
N ASP A 465 -14.90 13.34 -15.25
CA ASP A 465 -15.76 13.79 -16.35
C ASP A 465 -17.17 14.12 -15.83
N GLN A 466 -17.45 15.41 -15.63
CA GLN A 466 -18.77 15.94 -15.30
C GLN A 466 -19.49 16.17 -16.62
N SER A 467 -20.39 15.26 -17.00
CA SER A 467 -21.36 15.56 -18.05
C SER A 467 -22.22 16.74 -17.60
N GLU A 468 -21.95 17.92 -18.16
CA GLU A 468 -22.70 19.15 -17.92
C GLU A 468 -24.17 18.94 -18.30
N SER A 469 -25.09 19.20 -17.37
CA SER A 469 -26.48 19.52 -17.71
C SER A 469 -26.63 21.05 -17.65
N THR A 470 -26.81 21.64 -18.83
CA THR A 470 -26.96 23.09 -19.03
C THR A 470 -28.13 23.70 -18.24
N PRO A 471 -28.05 25.00 -17.87
CA PRO A 471 -29.04 25.68 -17.05
C PRO A 471 -30.25 26.14 -17.88
N GLY A 472 -31.46 25.88 -17.39
CA GLY A 472 -32.71 26.43 -17.91
C GLY A 472 -33.15 27.67 -17.15
N GLU A 473 -33.18 28.81 -17.83
CA GLU A 473 -33.63 30.12 -17.34
C GLU A 473 -35.18 30.20 -17.21
N THR A 474 -35.60 31.18 -16.40
CA THR A 474 -36.86 31.38 -15.63
C THR A 474 -38.11 31.87 -16.37
N GLU A 475 -39.30 31.73 -15.72
CA GLU A 475 -40.34 32.79 -15.38
C GLU A 475 -41.78 32.17 -15.19
N PRO A 476 -42.77 32.80 -14.48
CA PRO A 476 -42.98 32.76 -13.02
C PRO A 476 -44.43 32.38 -12.58
N THR A 477 -44.73 32.61 -11.27
CA THR A 477 -46.02 32.86 -10.57
C THR A 477 -46.75 31.74 -9.79
N GLU A 478 -46.51 31.77 -8.47
CA GLU A 478 -47.48 31.93 -7.36
C GLU A 478 -48.69 30.97 -7.21
N THR A 479 -48.65 30.10 -6.18
CA THR A 479 -49.45 30.15 -4.93
C THR A 479 -49.49 28.78 -4.22
N THR A 480 -49.06 28.74 -2.94
CA THR A 480 -49.20 27.63 -1.96
C THR A 480 -50.65 27.55 -1.45
N PRO A 481 -51.11 26.53 -0.66
CA PRO A 481 -50.40 25.34 -0.14
C PRO A 481 -51.19 24.01 -0.19
N GLY A 482 -50.48 22.89 -0.18
CA GLY A 482 -51.06 21.56 0.01
C GLY A 482 -50.04 20.60 0.59
N ASP A 483 -50.10 20.42 1.91
CA ASP A 483 -49.39 19.43 2.70
C ASP A 483 -49.67 18.01 2.20
N THR A 484 -48.65 17.37 1.64
CA THR A 484 -48.52 15.91 1.63
C THR A 484 -47.07 15.61 1.97
N THR A 485 -46.80 15.20 3.20
CA THR A 485 -45.53 14.57 3.57
C THR A 485 -45.32 13.34 2.70
N GLU A 486 -44.48 13.49 1.69
CA GLU A 486 -43.90 12.38 0.94
C GLU A 486 -43.09 11.53 1.95
N PRO A 487 -43.25 10.19 1.99
CA PRO A 487 -42.51 9.38 2.94
C PRO A 487 -41.03 9.55 2.63
N THR A 488 -40.24 9.99 3.62
CA THR A 488 -38.79 9.89 3.56
C THR A 488 -38.45 8.45 3.18
N PRO A 489 -37.63 8.23 2.14
CA PRO A 489 -37.23 6.87 1.77
C PRO A 489 -36.66 6.17 3.01
N ALA A 490 -37.25 5.03 3.35
CA ALA A 490 -36.88 4.25 4.52
C ALA A 490 -35.70 3.36 4.14
N TYR A 491 -34.51 3.84 4.46
CA TYR A 491 -33.26 3.10 4.37
C TYR A 491 -33.02 2.25 5.61
N THR A 492 -32.46 1.07 5.41
CA THR A 492 -32.12 0.09 6.44
C THR A 492 -30.63 0.15 6.76
N ILE A 493 -30.30 0.23 8.04
CA ILE A 493 -28.93 0.09 8.57
C ILE A 493 -28.80 -1.33 9.13
N SER A 494 -27.93 -2.13 8.54
CA SER A 494 -27.60 -3.48 9.01
C SER A 494 -26.19 -3.53 9.61
N PHE A 495 -25.92 -4.50 10.48
CA PHE A 495 -24.69 -4.57 11.26
C PHE A 495 -23.96 -5.90 11.08
N SER A 496 -22.63 -5.84 10.98
CA SER A 496 -21.73 -6.99 10.95
C SER A 496 -20.77 -6.93 12.13
N VAL A 497 -20.57 -8.05 12.83
CA VAL A 497 -19.71 -8.16 14.02
C VAL A 497 -18.73 -9.32 13.87
N TYR A 498 -17.78 -9.46 14.81
CA TYR A 498 -16.80 -10.55 14.82
C TYR A 498 -17.47 -11.94 14.81
N ASP A 499 -16.88 -12.90 14.09
CA ASP A 499 -17.36 -14.27 13.99
C ASP A 499 -17.62 -14.90 15.36
N GLY A 500 -18.81 -15.50 15.51
CA GLY A 500 -19.26 -16.08 16.77
C GLY A 500 -19.94 -15.09 17.73
N LEU A 501 -20.03 -13.80 17.38
CA LEU A 501 -20.81 -12.82 18.12
C LEU A 501 -22.18 -12.56 17.47
N THR A 502 -23.15 -12.18 18.28
CA THR A 502 -24.49 -11.83 17.80
C THR A 502 -24.53 -10.37 17.35
N ALA A 503 -24.83 -10.13 16.07
CA ALA A 503 -24.99 -8.78 15.53
C ALA A 503 -26.21 -8.07 16.14
N PRO A 504 -26.15 -6.73 16.34
CA PRO A 504 -27.32 -5.94 16.65
C PRO A 504 -28.42 -6.07 15.58
N ALA A 505 -29.68 -5.93 15.98
CA ALA A 505 -30.80 -5.94 15.03
C ALA A 505 -30.70 -4.75 14.07
N ALA A 506 -31.14 -4.95 12.83
CA ALA A 506 -31.22 -3.89 11.82
C ALA A 506 -32.09 -2.72 12.31
N GLN A 507 -31.72 -1.51 11.90
CA GLN A 507 -32.34 -0.26 12.35
C GLN A 507 -32.79 0.61 11.17
N ASP A 508 -33.81 1.43 11.40
CA ASP A 508 -34.32 2.38 10.40
C ASP A 508 -33.38 3.60 10.24
N SER A 509 -33.65 4.42 9.23
CA SER A 509 -32.73 5.41 8.63
C SER A 509 -32.18 6.53 9.54
N LYS A 510 -32.65 6.61 10.79
CA LYS A 510 -32.21 7.56 11.81
C LYS A 510 -32.29 6.96 13.21
N VAL A 511 -31.33 6.11 13.57
CA VAL A 511 -31.22 5.53 14.91
C VAL A 511 -29.81 5.72 15.45
N ALA A 512 -29.69 5.82 16.78
CA ALA A 512 -28.40 5.85 17.45
C ALA A 512 -27.70 4.50 17.29
N LEU A 513 -26.46 4.51 16.78
CA LEU A 513 -25.70 3.30 16.49
C LEU A 513 -25.53 2.44 17.76
N PRO A 514 -25.81 1.13 17.70
CA PRO A 514 -25.72 0.24 18.85
C PRO A 514 -24.27 -0.04 19.24
N TYR A 515 -24.05 -0.48 20.49
CA TYR A 515 -22.79 -1.08 20.91
C TYR A 515 -22.75 -2.55 20.48
N ALA A 516 -21.59 -3.04 20.05
CA ALA A 516 -21.36 -4.46 19.76
C ALA A 516 -20.55 -5.15 20.87
N ALA A 517 -20.76 -6.45 21.06
CA ALA A 517 -19.88 -7.27 21.89
C ALA A 517 -18.49 -7.39 21.23
N ALA A 518 -17.46 -7.64 22.04
CA ALA A 518 -16.08 -7.86 21.58
C ALA A 518 -15.56 -9.26 22.01
N PRO A 519 -14.74 -9.93 21.18
CA PRO A 519 -14.06 -11.17 21.58
C PRO A 519 -13.05 -10.95 22.70
N ASP A 520 -12.65 -12.03 23.39
CA ASP A 520 -11.60 -11.98 24.40
C ASP A 520 -10.27 -11.49 23.80
N GLY A 521 -9.66 -10.47 24.41
CA GLY A 521 -8.42 -9.85 23.92
C GLY A 521 -8.62 -8.73 22.88
N TYR A 522 -9.87 -8.42 22.52
CA TYR A 522 -10.23 -7.35 21.60
C TYR A 522 -11.05 -6.26 22.30
N SER A 523 -11.00 -5.03 21.81
CA SER A 523 -11.87 -3.92 22.24
C SER A 523 -12.67 -3.36 21.07
N PHE A 524 -14.00 -3.37 21.19
CA PHE A 524 -14.89 -2.72 20.21
C PHE A 524 -14.70 -1.20 20.25
N LEU A 525 -14.56 -0.59 19.08
CA LEU A 525 -14.31 0.85 18.94
C LEU A 525 -15.48 1.60 18.32
N GLY A 526 -16.15 1.03 17.32
CA GLY A 526 -17.20 1.72 16.58
C GLY A 526 -17.51 1.03 15.27
N TRP A 527 -18.11 1.75 14.33
CA TRP A 527 -18.57 1.20 13.05
C TRP A 527 -17.87 1.85 11.86
N VAL A 528 -17.66 1.10 10.79
CA VAL A 528 -17.16 1.61 9.49
C VAL A 528 -18.08 1.17 8.36
N LYS A 529 -18.07 1.92 7.24
CA LYS A 529 -18.81 1.53 6.03
C LYS A 529 -18.15 0.36 5.33
N ASP A 530 -16.83 0.42 5.22
CA ASP A 530 -16.02 -0.55 4.50
C ASP A 530 -15.31 -1.47 5.49
N PRO A 531 -15.38 -2.80 5.31
CA PRO A 531 -14.69 -3.74 6.18
C PRO A 531 -13.17 -3.59 6.05
N ILE A 532 -12.45 -3.82 7.15
CA ILE A 532 -10.99 -3.86 7.17
C ILE A 532 -10.56 -5.26 6.71
N PRO A 533 -10.03 -5.43 5.48
CA PRO A 533 -9.86 -6.75 4.87
C PRO A 533 -8.79 -7.60 5.57
N THR A 534 -7.73 -6.94 6.05
CA THR A 534 -6.67 -7.50 6.90
C THR A 534 -6.41 -6.53 8.04
N LYS A 535 -6.09 -7.05 9.22
CA LYS A 535 -5.76 -6.23 10.39
C LYS A 535 -4.77 -5.11 10.01
N THR A 536 -5.05 -3.86 10.41
CA THR A 536 -4.24 -2.67 10.05
C THR A 536 -3.75 -1.96 11.30
N THR A 537 -2.61 -1.28 11.23
CA THR A 537 -2.08 -0.47 12.35
C THR A 537 -2.62 0.95 12.36
N ASP A 538 -3.22 1.38 11.24
CA ASP A 538 -3.78 2.71 11.09
C ASP A 538 -5.19 2.73 11.67
N LYS A 539 -5.43 3.58 12.66
CA LYS A 539 -6.74 3.69 13.30
C LYS A 539 -7.77 4.17 12.27
N PRO A 540 -8.79 3.37 11.92
CA PRO A 540 -9.82 3.78 10.98
C PRO A 540 -10.65 4.92 11.57
N GLU A 541 -11.16 5.80 10.71
CA GLU A 541 -12.20 6.74 11.09
C GLU A 541 -13.50 5.97 11.33
N ILE A 542 -14.08 6.09 12.52
CA ILE A 542 -15.23 5.29 12.97
C ILE A 542 -16.48 6.16 13.21
N PHE A 543 -17.64 5.56 12.99
CA PHE A 543 -18.90 6.06 13.54
C PHE A 543 -19.07 5.52 14.96
N GLU A 544 -19.07 6.43 15.92
CA GLU A 544 -19.12 6.11 17.35
C GLU A 544 -20.49 5.55 17.75
N ALA A 545 -20.49 4.47 18.54
CA ALA A 545 -21.72 3.93 19.11
C ALA A 545 -22.42 4.98 20.00
N GLY A 546 -23.74 5.09 19.88
CA GLY A 546 -24.56 6.11 20.53
C GLY A 546 -24.74 7.41 19.73
N THR A 547 -24.02 7.60 18.62
CA THR A 547 -24.25 8.71 17.68
C THR A 547 -25.33 8.36 16.66
N VAL A 548 -26.08 9.37 16.18
CA VAL A 548 -27.13 9.18 15.18
C VAL A 548 -26.49 9.12 13.80
N TYR A 549 -26.66 8.00 13.09
CA TYR A 549 -26.21 7.86 11.71
C TYR A 549 -27.35 8.18 10.73
N PRO A 550 -27.22 9.21 9.87
CA PRO A 550 -28.27 9.60 8.92
C PRO A 550 -28.11 8.82 7.61
N ALA A 551 -28.71 7.64 7.51
CA ALA A 551 -28.63 6.85 6.28
C ALA A 551 -29.35 7.55 5.12
N THR A 552 -28.68 7.63 3.98
CA THR A 552 -29.20 8.14 2.70
C THR A 552 -29.39 7.03 1.66
N GLU A 553 -29.05 5.80 2.02
CA GLU A 553 -29.17 4.55 1.26
C GLU A 553 -29.16 3.36 2.23
N ASP A 554 -29.60 2.18 1.77
CA ASP A 554 -29.44 0.94 2.54
C ASP A 554 -27.94 0.66 2.74
N ILE A 555 -27.53 0.45 3.98
CA ILE A 555 -26.10 0.34 4.32
C ILE A 555 -25.85 -0.78 5.32
N LYS A 556 -24.71 -1.46 5.14
CA LYS A 556 -24.16 -2.42 6.11
C LYS A 556 -22.96 -1.77 6.79
N LEU A 557 -22.96 -1.75 8.12
CA LEU A 557 -21.88 -1.22 8.94
C LEU A 557 -21.12 -2.35 9.64
N TYR A 558 -19.80 -2.24 9.69
CA TYR A 558 -18.92 -3.27 10.23
C TYR A 558 -18.31 -2.82 11.55
N ALA A 559 -18.41 -3.66 12.58
CA ALA A 559 -17.87 -3.36 13.89
C ALA A 559 -16.34 -3.40 13.87
N VAL A 560 -15.68 -2.31 14.22
CA VAL A 560 -14.23 -2.23 14.37
C VAL A 560 -13.80 -2.68 15.76
N TYR A 561 -12.84 -3.58 15.81
CA TYR A 561 -12.17 -4.08 17.00
C TYR A 561 -10.69 -3.70 16.97
N SER A 562 -10.10 -3.46 18.13
CA SER A 562 -8.65 -3.35 18.30
C SER A 562 -8.09 -4.50 19.12
N PHE A 563 -6.87 -4.93 18.79
CA PHE A 563 -6.08 -5.92 19.52
C PHE A 563 -4.59 -5.65 19.30
N VAL A 564 -3.69 -6.36 19.98
CA VAL A 564 -2.24 -6.18 19.80
C VAL A 564 -1.54 -7.48 19.51
N GLU A 565 -0.57 -7.42 18.60
CA GLU A 565 0.24 -8.55 18.17
C GLU A 565 1.74 -8.20 18.16
N GLY A 566 2.61 -9.20 18.35
CA GLY A 566 4.08 -9.01 18.31
C GLY A 566 4.73 -8.49 19.60
N GLY A 567 3.96 -8.35 20.68
CA GLY A 567 4.41 -7.89 22.00
C GLY A 567 3.19 -7.65 22.88
N THR A 568 3.39 -7.41 24.17
CA THR A 568 2.27 -7.07 25.07
C THR A 568 1.65 -5.74 24.64
N SER A 569 0.33 -5.69 24.43
CA SER A 569 -0.41 -4.43 24.27
C SER A 569 -0.16 -3.50 25.45
N GLY A 570 0.11 -2.24 25.15
CA GLY A 570 0.12 -1.18 26.15
C GLY A 570 1.26 -1.29 27.13
N TYR A 571 1.15 -0.54 28.22
CA TYR A 571 2.22 -0.44 29.19
C TYR A 571 2.18 -1.62 30.14
N THR A 572 3.23 -2.45 30.14
CA THR A 572 3.36 -3.59 31.05
C THR A 572 4.35 -3.25 32.15
N LYS A 573 4.05 -3.68 33.37
CA LYS A 573 4.92 -3.50 34.53
C LYS A 573 6.24 -4.23 34.29
N THR A 574 7.36 -3.53 34.43
CA THR A 574 8.69 -4.04 34.09
C THR A 574 9.66 -3.74 35.23
N ASP A 575 10.53 -4.70 35.52
CA ASP A 575 11.57 -4.52 36.52
C ASP A 575 12.62 -3.51 36.03
N ILE A 576 13.13 -2.67 36.94
CA ILE A 576 14.10 -1.61 36.60
C ILE A 576 15.38 -2.14 35.94
N ALA A 577 15.71 -3.42 36.17
CA ALA A 577 16.87 -4.08 35.57
C ALA A 577 16.70 -4.32 34.06
N ASP A 578 15.46 -4.41 33.58
CA ASP A 578 15.12 -4.72 32.19
C ASP A 578 14.82 -3.46 31.35
N ILE A 579 14.77 -2.28 31.98
CA ILE A 579 14.50 -1.00 31.31
C ILE A 579 15.74 -0.48 30.61
N LYS A 580 15.60 -0.17 29.32
CA LYS A 580 16.61 0.45 28.45
C LYS A 580 16.41 1.96 28.36
N SER A 581 17.47 2.68 28.00
CA SER A 581 17.41 4.15 27.83
C SER A 581 16.52 4.61 26.67
N THR A 582 16.19 3.72 25.75
CA THR A 582 15.30 3.96 24.60
C THR A 582 13.83 3.65 24.91
N ASP A 583 13.54 3.02 26.05
CA ASP A 583 12.18 2.60 26.38
C ASP A 583 11.31 3.81 26.77
N VAL A 584 10.04 3.76 26.39
CA VAL A 584 9.02 4.72 26.83
C VAL A 584 8.38 4.18 28.12
N VAL A 585 8.53 4.92 29.21
CA VAL A 585 8.20 4.45 30.57
C VAL A 585 7.19 5.37 31.24
N VAL A 586 6.17 4.80 31.87
CA VAL A 586 5.30 5.47 32.83
C VAL A 586 5.72 5.09 34.24
N ILE A 587 6.04 6.10 35.07
CA ILE A 587 6.42 5.91 36.46
C ILE A 587 5.20 6.15 37.34
N THR A 588 4.85 5.18 38.19
CA THR A 588 3.65 5.26 39.04
C THR A 588 3.92 5.07 40.52
N MET A 589 3.01 5.58 41.34
CA MET A 589 2.84 5.21 42.74
C MET A 589 1.41 4.71 42.94
N THR A 590 1.27 3.54 43.56
CA THR A 590 -0.03 2.96 43.90
C THR A 590 -0.23 2.99 45.41
N LYS A 591 -1.39 3.47 45.87
CA LYS A 591 -1.83 3.33 47.25
C LYS A 591 -3.22 2.72 47.27
N GLU A 592 -3.37 1.63 48.01
CA GLU A 592 -4.62 0.87 48.05
C GLU A 592 -5.05 0.48 46.64
N THR A 593 -6.16 1.03 46.12
CA THR A 593 -6.69 0.75 44.78
C THR A 593 -6.40 1.84 43.76
N THR A 594 -5.78 2.95 44.16
CA THR A 594 -5.53 4.08 43.26
C THR A 594 -4.08 4.11 42.82
N THR A 595 -3.87 4.19 41.50
CA THR A 595 -2.55 4.32 40.88
C THR A 595 -2.43 5.70 40.24
N TRP A 596 -1.32 6.39 40.52
CA TRP A 596 -1.01 7.69 39.92
C TRP A 596 0.27 7.64 39.11
N ALA A 597 0.22 8.14 37.88
CA ALA A 597 1.38 8.38 37.03
C ALA A 597 2.02 9.76 37.30
N MET A 598 3.32 9.86 37.09
CA MET A 598 4.07 11.12 37.20
C MET A 598 4.05 11.89 35.89
N SER A 599 3.52 13.11 35.92
CA SER A 599 3.65 14.01 34.78
C SER A 599 5.05 14.65 34.69
N ASN A 600 5.50 14.97 33.48
CA ASN A 600 6.70 15.72 33.19
C ASN A 600 6.43 17.24 33.03
N ASP A 601 5.19 17.66 33.30
CA ASP A 601 4.71 19.04 33.25
C ASP A 601 5.28 19.95 34.35
N LYS A 602 4.97 21.26 34.24
CA LYS A 602 5.29 22.34 35.20
C LYS A 602 6.78 22.72 35.31
N GLY A 603 7.69 21.92 34.74
CA GLY A 603 9.11 22.23 34.64
C GLY A 603 9.73 22.60 35.99
N THR A 604 10.43 23.74 36.03
CA THR A 604 11.02 24.28 37.28
C THR A 604 10.01 25.09 38.11
N GLY A 605 8.89 25.49 37.51
CA GLY A 605 7.92 26.42 38.10
C GLY A 605 6.94 25.76 39.08
N GLY A 606 6.79 24.45 39.03
CA GLY A 606 5.85 23.73 39.89
C GLY A 606 6.19 22.26 40.03
N THR A 607 5.43 21.60 40.91
CA THR A 607 5.56 20.18 41.18
C THR A 607 4.82 19.37 40.11
N PRO A 608 5.37 18.23 39.64
CA PRO A 608 4.64 17.28 38.81
C PRO A 608 3.28 16.90 39.38
N THR A 609 2.27 16.93 38.52
CA THR A 609 0.90 16.51 38.86
C THR A 609 0.83 14.99 38.92
N ALA A 610 0.01 14.47 39.84
CA ALA A 610 -0.28 13.04 39.94
C ALA A 610 -1.52 12.71 39.09
N VAL A 611 -1.30 12.11 37.92
CA VAL A 611 -2.37 11.77 36.97
C VAL A 611 -2.92 10.39 37.33
N VAL A 612 -4.23 10.27 37.55
CA VAL A 612 -4.83 8.97 37.89
C VAL A 612 -4.80 8.06 36.66
N VAL A 613 -4.27 6.85 36.81
CA VAL A 613 -4.25 5.82 35.76
C VAL A 613 -4.88 4.53 36.26
N SER A 614 -5.46 3.75 35.36
CA SER A 614 -6.05 2.46 35.67
C SER A 614 -5.06 1.33 35.41
N THR A 615 -5.13 0.28 36.22
CA THR A 615 -4.29 -0.93 36.11
C THR A 615 -5.18 -2.18 36.03
N ASN A 616 -4.83 -3.13 35.17
CA ASN A 616 -5.41 -4.47 35.14
C ASN A 616 -4.28 -5.51 35.24
N GLY A 617 -4.09 -6.08 36.44
CA GLY A 617 -2.91 -6.89 36.72
C GLY A 617 -1.62 -6.07 36.55
N ASP A 618 -0.71 -6.55 35.71
CA ASP A 618 0.54 -5.86 35.37
C ASP A 618 0.42 -4.89 34.19
N ALA A 619 -0.77 -4.64 33.64
CA ALA A 619 -0.97 -3.69 32.55
C ALA A 619 -1.55 -2.35 33.03
N LEU A 620 -1.13 -1.22 32.43
CA LEU A 620 -1.92 0.02 32.47
C LEU A 620 -3.02 -0.02 31.43
N THR A 621 -4.18 0.52 31.77
CA THR A 621 -5.35 0.61 30.90
C THR A 621 -5.87 2.03 30.80
N GLY A 622 -6.54 2.35 29.67
CA GLY A 622 -7.06 3.68 29.38
C GLY A 622 -6.11 4.55 28.55
N ASN A 623 -6.52 5.79 28.29
CA ASN A 623 -5.69 6.75 27.53
C ASN A 623 -4.51 7.23 28.40
N ILE A 624 -3.28 7.06 27.92
CA ILE A 624 -2.07 7.52 28.58
C ILE A 624 -1.57 8.76 27.83
N GLU A 625 -1.56 9.90 28.50
CA GLU A 625 -1.16 11.19 27.92
C GLU A 625 0.37 11.30 27.78
N ASP A 626 0.84 12.04 26.75
CA ASP A 626 2.28 12.21 26.49
C ASP A 626 3.04 12.87 27.65
N ASN A 627 2.34 13.69 28.43
CA ASN A 627 2.91 14.38 29.58
C ASN A 627 3.23 13.45 30.75
N VAL A 628 2.94 12.13 30.71
CA VAL A 628 3.38 11.17 31.74
C VAL A 628 4.46 10.21 31.27
N LEU A 629 5.02 10.46 30.08
CA LEU A 629 6.01 9.61 29.45
C LEU A 629 7.44 10.03 29.79
N TRP A 630 8.28 9.04 30.08
CA TRP A 630 9.68 9.22 30.49
C TRP A 630 10.62 8.26 29.75
N ASN A 631 11.88 8.65 29.57
CA ASN A 631 12.98 7.74 29.31
C ASN A 631 13.87 7.65 30.55
N ILE A 632 14.43 6.48 30.85
CA ILE A 632 15.26 6.25 32.03
C ILE A 632 16.65 5.77 31.62
N SER A 633 17.68 6.54 31.95
CA SER A 633 19.06 6.05 31.90
C SER A 633 19.40 5.37 33.22
N ASN A 634 19.87 4.13 33.15
CA ASN A 634 20.24 3.32 34.31
C ASN A 634 21.73 2.96 34.25
N ASP A 635 22.56 3.60 35.08
CA ASP A 635 23.96 3.26 35.26
C ASP A 635 24.15 2.51 36.58
N ASN A 636 24.07 1.17 36.53
CA ASN A 636 24.25 0.29 37.69
C ASN A 636 23.39 0.68 38.91
N GLY A 637 22.12 1.02 38.68
CA GLY A 637 21.17 1.43 39.72
C GLY A 637 21.16 2.94 40.02
N SER A 638 22.06 3.72 39.39
CA SER A 638 22.00 5.18 39.38
C SER A 638 21.13 5.64 38.23
N LEU A 639 19.91 6.03 38.55
CA LEU A 639 18.87 6.39 37.58
C LEU A 639 18.90 7.89 37.28
N THR A 640 18.89 8.24 36.00
CA THR A 640 18.52 9.58 35.54
C THR A 640 17.24 9.48 34.72
N ILE A 641 16.24 10.28 35.09
CA ILE A 641 14.88 10.19 34.55
C ILE A 641 14.61 11.44 33.71
N TYR A 642 14.30 11.25 32.43
CA TYR A 642 14.13 12.30 31.43
C TYR A 642 12.70 12.30 30.88
N PRO A 643 12.09 13.46 30.59
CA PRO A 643 10.87 13.49 29.79
C PRO A 643 11.09 12.76 28.46
N ASN A 644 10.09 12.01 28.00
CA ASN A 644 10.23 11.22 26.78
C ASN A 644 10.65 12.09 25.59
N GLY A 645 11.60 11.60 24.80
CA GLY A 645 12.08 12.26 23.58
C GLY A 645 13.08 13.40 23.79
N THR A 646 13.53 13.68 25.03
CA THR A 646 14.56 14.69 25.27
C THR A 646 15.48 14.37 26.43
N THR A 647 16.78 14.64 26.28
CA THR A 647 17.77 14.57 27.37
C THR A 647 18.16 15.95 27.91
N ALA A 648 17.52 17.03 27.42
CA ALA A 648 17.87 18.41 27.77
C ALA A 648 17.48 18.78 29.22
N THR A 649 16.44 18.12 29.75
CA THR A 649 15.94 18.32 31.12
C THR A 649 15.67 16.99 31.79
N TRP A 650 15.71 16.95 33.11
CA TRP A 650 15.54 15.73 33.91
C TRP A 650 14.80 16.01 35.22
N LEU A 651 14.27 14.95 35.81
CA LEU A 651 13.67 14.96 37.13
C LEU A 651 14.74 15.27 38.20
N TYR A 652 14.39 16.08 39.20
CA TYR A 652 15.23 16.30 40.39
C TYR A 652 14.39 16.69 41.61
N CYS A 653 15.01 16.70 42.79
CA CYS A 653 14.39 17.18 44.03
C CYS A 653 15.15 18.34 44.66
N THR A 654 14.41 19.22 45.34
CA THR A 654 14.96 20.25 46.21
C THR A 654 14.78 19.89 47.70
N SER A 655 15.30 20.74 48.58
CA SER A 655 15.21 20.59 50.04
C SER A 655 13.85 21.05 50.64
N THR A 656 12.79 21.18 49.83
CA THR A 656 11.39 21.33 50.29
C THR A 656 10.53 20.08 50.01
N ASN A 657 9.46 19.84 50.79
CA ASN A 657 8.63 18.65 50.64
C ASN A 657 7.89 18.60 49.29
N ASN A 658 7.52 19.77 48.75
CA ASN A 658 6.94 19.92 47.41
C ASN A 658 8.03 20.16 46.34
N GLY A 659 9.22 19.58 46.54
CA GLY A 659 10.44 19.98 45.85
C GLY A 659 10.75 19.24 44.56
N VAL A 660 9.84 18.41 44.03
CA VAL A 660 10.05 17.64 42.79
C VAL A 660 9.90 18.55 41.58
N ARG A 661 10.85 18.51 40.63
CA ARG A 661 10.92 19.42 39.46
C ARG A 661 11.47 18.71 38.23
N VAL A 662 11.21 19.27 37.06
CA VAL A 662 11.86 18.89 35.79
C VAL A 662 12.66 20.07 35.25
N GLY A 663 13.96 19.89 35.01
CA GLY A 663 14.83 20.99 34.58
C GLY A 663 16.30 20.57 34.47
N THR A 664 17.22 21.50 34.70
CA THR A 664 18.66 21.31 34.43
C THR A 664 19.53 21.29 35.69
N ASN A 665 18.99 20.86 36.84
CA ASN A 665 19.71 20.89 38.12
C ASN A 665 20.87 19.88 38.15
N SER A 666 22.03 20.24 38.71
CA SER A 666 23.19 19.34 38.77
C SER A 666 22.95 18.03 39.55
N SER A 667 21.95 17.99 40.44
CA SER A 667 21.56 16.78 41.18
C SER A 667 20.41 16.08 40.47
N LYS A 668 20.73 15.06 39.65
CA LYS A 668 19.77 14.37 38.76
C LYS A 668 19.60 12.88 39.03
N VAL A 669 20.31 12.37 40.03
CA VAL A 669 20.48 10.93 40.24
C VAL A 669 19.51 10.45 41.31
N PHE A 670 18.78 9.39 40.97
CA PHE A 670 17.94 8.63 41.88
C PHE A 670 18.46 7.21 42.04
N THR A 671 18.14 6.59 43.17
CA THR A 671 18.36 5.16 43.44
C THR A 671 17.08 4.55 44.00
N ILE A 672 16.85 3.27 43.75
CA ILE A 672 15.78 2.55 44.45
C ILE A 672 16.32 2.14 45.81
N ASP A 673 15.73 2.67 46.87
CA ASP A 673 16.11 2.33 48.23
C ASP A 673 15.61 0.93 48.58
N ALA A 674 16.52 -0.01 48.81
CA ALA A 674 16.19 -1.43 48.98
C ALA A 674 15.27 -1.72 50.20
N ALA A 675 15.27 -0.86 51.22
CA ALA A 675 14.45 -1.07 52.42
C ALA A 675 13.00 -0.63 52.20
N SER A 676 12.79 0.47 51.48
CA SER A 676 11.47 1.05 51.26
C SER A 676 10.85 0.68 49.91
N GLY A 677 11.67 0.41 48.88
CA GLY A 677 11.24 0.27 47.49
C GLY A 677 10.97 1.60 46.77
N TYR A 678 11.35 2.73 47.38
CA TYR A 678 11.03 4.08 46.85
C TYR A 678 12.19 4.62 46.05
N LEU A 679 11.88 5.47 45.05
CA LEU A 679 12.88 6.31 44.39
C LEU A 679 13.42 7.35 45.38
N LYS A 680 14.70 7.22 45.72
CA LYS A 680 15.43 8.14 46.58
C LYS A 680 16.33 9.05 45.74
N HIS A 681 16.13 10.35 45.85
CA HIS A 681 17.01 11.35 45.26
C HIS A 681 18.33 11.40 46.05
N ASN A 682 19.45 11.13 45.37
CA ASN A 682 20.75 11.00 46.01
C ASN A 682 21.25 12.35 46.57
N GLY A 683 21.00 13.45 45.84
CA GLY A 683 21.51 14.77 46.24
C GLY A 683 20.87 15.33 47.51
N THR A 684 19.57 15.09 47.72
CA THR A 684 18.82 15.62 48.87
C THR A 684 18.48 14.57 49.93
N ASN A 685 18.77 13.28 49.67
CA ASN A 685 18.35 12.15 50.50
C ASN A 685 16.84 12.13 50.77
N ARG A 686 16.05 12.20 49.70
CA ARG A 686 14.58 12.27 49.81
C ARG A 686 13.88 11.29 48.90
N TYR A 687 12.74 10.81 49.36
CA TYR A 687 11.95 9.75 48.76
C TYR A 687 10.76 10.35 48.01
N LEU A 688 10.60 9.94 46.76
CA LEU A 688 9.44 10.33 45.94
C LEU A 688 8.19 9.60 46.39
N GLY A 689 7.04 10.28 46.36
CA GLY A 689 5.73 9.68 46.54
C GLY A 689 4.63 10.68 46.27
N VAL A 690 3.38 10.22 46.21
CA VAL A 690 2.22 11.06 45.88
C VAL A 690 1.57 11.58 47.16
N TYR A 691 1.30 12.89 47.24
CA TYR A 691 0.54 13.45 48.34
C TYR A 691 -0.96 13.33 48.08
N THR A 692 -1.63 12.37 48.72
CA THR A 692 -3.00 11.97 48.33
C THR A 692 -4.09 12.99 48.66
N THR A 693 -3.86 13.97 49.54
CA THR A 693 -4.87 15.01 49.87
C THR A 693 -4.98 16.07 48.78
N ASN A 694 -3.88 16.38 48.10
CA ASN A 694 -3.86 17.20 46.90
C ASN A 694 -2.90 16.53 45.91
N PRO A 695 -3.40 15.60 45.07
CA PRO A 695 -2.57 14.68 44.28
C PRO A 695 -1.50 15.38 43.43
N ASP A 696 -0.29 15.43 43.99
CA ASP A 696 0.94 15.90 43.36
C ASP A 696 2.12 15.05 43.82
N TRP A 697 3.21 15.02 43.05
CA TRP A 697 4.39 14.24 43.39
C TRP A 697 5.33 15.00 44.32
N ARG A 698 5.66 14.43 45.46
CA ARG A 698 6.46 15.09 46.50
C ARG A 698 7.70 14.31 46.84
N CYS A 699 8.65 14.98 47.47
CA CYS A 699 9.87 14.37 47.96
C CYS A 699 10.01 14.63 49.47
N TYR A 700 9.97 13.57 50.28
CA TYR A 700 10.03 13.66 51.75
C TYR A 700 11.33 13.07 52.30
N THR A 701 11.68 13.42 53.54
CA THR A 701 12.89 12.90 54.22
C THR A 701 12.73 11.47 54.74
N ASN A 702 11.52 10.91 54.68
CA ASN A 702 11.21 9.53 55.03
C ASN A 702 10.00 9.06 54.21
N THR A 703 9.70 7.77 54.27
CA THR A 703 8.55 7.13 53.61
C THR A 703 7.37 6.93 54.55
N THR A 704 7.38 7.56 55.73
CA THR A 704 6.37 7.43 56.78
C THR A 704 5.46 8.66 56.83
N GLY A 705 4.15 8.49 56.92
CA GLY A 705 3.18 9.59 56.91
C GLY A 705 2.53 9.84 55.54
N ASN A 706 2.72 11.04 54.97
CA ASN A 706 1.97 11.53 53.80
C ASN A 706 2.10 10.65 52.54
N THR A 707 3.24 9.99 52.38
CA THR A 707 3.52 9.08 51.26
C THR A 707 3.66 7.63 51.73
N ALA A 708 3.15 7.28 52.91
CA ALA A 708 3.25 5.91 53.42
C ALA A 708 2.36 4.93 52.65
N ASN A 709 2.81 3.67 52.64
CA ASN A 709 2.12 2.51 52.06
C ASN A 709 1.84 2.65 50.56
N GLN A 710 2.71 3.35 49.84
CA GLN A 710 2.70 3.39 48.38
C GLN A 710 3.70 2.40 47.80
N THR A 711 3.38 1.89 46.62
CA THR A 711 4.23 0.97 45.85
C THR A 711 4.64 1.64 44.55
N LEU A 712 5.95 1.66 44.28
CA LEU A 712 6.51 2.16 43.02
C LEU A 712 6.25 1.15 41.89
N GLY A 713 5.90 1.65 40.70
CA GLY A 713 5.82 0.87 39.48
C GLY A 713 6.51 1.57 38.31
N PHE A 714 7.15 0.78 37.45
CA PHE A 714 7.57 1.19 36.13
C PHE A 714 6.78 0.37 35.12
N TYR A 715 6.11 1.05 34.20
CA TYR A 715 5.42 0.37 33.11
C TYR A 715 6.05 0.80 31.81
N VAL A 716 6.59 -0.16 31.06
CA VAL A 716 7.23 0.06 29.77
C VAL A 716 6.18 -0.16 28.69
N LEU A 717 6.11 0.76 27.73
CA LEU A 717 5.29 0.57 26.54
C LEU A 717 5.77 -0.69 25.83
N GLY A 718 4.93 -1.74 25.84
CA GLY A 718 5.22 -2.94 25.10
C GLY A 718 5.36 -2.61 23.62
N THR A 719 6.37 -3.17 22.98
CA THR A 719 6.64 -2.98 21.54
C THR A 719 5.66 -3.78 20.67
N GLY A 720 4.46 -4.06 21.19
CA GLY A 720 3.38 -4.71 20.47
C GLY A 720 2.65 -3.69 19.60
N THR A 721 2.36 -4.08 18.38
CA THR A 721 1.73 -3.21 17.41
C THR A 721 0.21 -3.32 17.56
N THR A 722 -0.49 -2.20 17.76
CA THR A 722 -1.95 -2.19 17.82
C THR A 722 -2.52 -2.34 16.43
N TYR A 723 -3.40 -3.32 16.28
CA TYR A 723 -4.09 -3.60 15.05
C TYR A 723 -5.59 -3.38 15.20
N TYR A 724 -6.22 -2.91 14.13
CA TYR A 724 -7.65 -2.71 13.97
C TYR A 724 -8.18 -3.70 12.95
N ILE A 725 -9.34 -4.30 13.22
CA ILE A 725 -9.98 -5.31 12.35
C ILE A 725 -11.50 -5.23 12.51
N THR A 726 -12.27 -5.57 11.48
CA THR A 726 -13.74 -5.55 11.57
C THR A 726 -14.39 -6.87 11.99
N GLY A 727 -13.60 -7.80 12.53
CA GLY A 727 -13.99 -9.20 12.63
C GLY A 727 -13.88 -9.88 11.28
N SER A 728 -13.31 -11.09 11.29
CA SER A 728 -12.67 -11.70 10.12
C SER A 728 -13.48 -11.49 8.84
N ALA A 729 -12.87 -10.84 7.85
CA ALA A 729 -13.13 -11.27 6.50
C ALA A 729 -12.84 -12.78 6.50
N CYS A 730 -13.83 -13.63 6.22
CA CYS A 730 -13.52 -14.91 5.60
C CYS A 730 -12.65 -14.51 4.40
N SER A 731 -11.39 -14.94 4.33
CA SER A 731 -10.71 -14.97 3.04
C SER A 731 -11.56 -15.90 2.19
N HIS A 732 -12.48 -15.33 1.40
CA HIS A 732 -13.58 -16.10 0.83
C HIS A 732 -13.05 -17.23 -0.04
N THR A 733 -13.02 -18.43 0.53
CA THR A 733 -12.70 -19.65 -0.17
C THR A 733 -14.02 -20.22 -0.69
N PHE A 734 -14.26 -20.07 -1.98
CA PHE A 734 -15.51 -20.46 -2.61
C PHE A 734 -15.72 -21.98 -2.57
N THR A 735 -16.94 -22.41 -2.28
CA THR A 735 -17.36 -23.81 -2.52
C THR A 735 -17.40 -24.08 -4.02
N GLU A 736 -17.47 -25.36 -4.40
CA GLU A 736 -18.02 -25.69 -5.71
C GLU A 736 -19.44 -25.12 -5.82
N THR A 737 -19.82 -24.67 -7.03
CA THR A 737 -21.14 -24.08 -7.29
C THR A 737 -22.26 -25.09 -7.02
N VAL A 738 -23.21 -24.71 -6.18
CA VAL A 738 -24.35 -25.54 -5.77
C VAL A 738 -25.58 -25.14 -6.57
N LYS A 739 -26.39 -26.12 -6.99
CA LYS A 739 -27.65 -25.89 -7.70
C LYS A 739 -28.83 -25.91 -6.74
N GLU A 740 -29.56 -24.80 -6.65
CA GLU A 740 -30.69 -24.59 -5.74
C GLU A 740 -31.95 -24.11 -6.48
N ASN A 741 -33.08 -24.01 -5.77
CA ASN A 741 -34.36 -23.49 -6.27
C ASN A 741 -34.78 -24.04 -7.64
N VAL A 742 -34.59 -25.34 -7.84
CA VAL A 742 -34.85 -25.99 -9.13
C VAL A 742 -36.36 -26.09 -9.38
N VAL A 743 -36.80 -25.42 -10.45
CA VAL A 743 -38.11 -25.56 -11.06
C VAL A 743 -37.93 -26.28 -12.40
N ASP A 744 -38.41 -27.52 -12.48
CA ASP A 744 -38.27 -28.31 -13.70
C ASP A 744 -39.10 -27.71 -14.85
N ALA A 745 -38.49 -27.59 -16.02
CA ALA A 745 -39.19 -27.16 -17.23
C ALA A 745 -40.16 -28.27 -17.69
N THR A 746 -41.35 -27.87 -18.14
CA THR A 746 -42.33 -28.79 -18.72
C THR A 746 -42.38 -28.63 -20.25
N CYS A 747 -43.20 -29.45 -20.90
CA CYS A 747 -43.41 -29.37 -22.34
C CYS A 747 -43.98 -28.02 -22.81
N THR A 748 -44.57 -27.22 -21.92
CA THR A 748 -45.28 -25.97 -22.24
C THR A 748 -44.89 -24.77 -21.37
N GLU A 749 -44.18 -24.98 -20.27
CA GLU A 749 -43.76 -23.91 -19.35
C GLU A 749 -42.25 -24.00 -19.10
N ALA A 750 -41.60 -22.84 -19.10
CA ALA A 750 -40.17 -22.74 -18.80
C ALA A 750 -39.92 -23.08 -17.33
N GLY A 751 -38.77 -23.71 -17.07
CA GLY A 751 -38.26 -23.96 -15.73
C GLY A 751 -37.14 -22.98 -15.39
N SER A 752 -36.57 -23.12 -14.20
CA SER A 752 -35.42 -22.34 -13.75
C SER A 752 -34.63 -23.08 -12.67
N TYR A 753 -33.42 -22.64 -12.40
CA TYR A 753 -32.70 -22.99 -11.18
C TYR A 753 -31.65 -21.93 -10.88
N ASP A 754 -31.23 -21.86 -9.62
CA ASP A 754 -30.17 -20.97 -9.19
C ASP A 754 -28.84 -21.72 -9.08
N LEU A 755 -27.76 -21.09 -9.53
CA LEU A 755 -26.39 -21.48 -9.23
C LEU A 755 -25.87 -20.57 -8.12
N VAL A 756 -25.58 -21.16 -6.97
CA VAL A 756 -25.23 -20.44 -5.75
C VAL A 756 -23.84 -20.88 -5.30
N VAL A 757 -22.98 -19.92 -4.98
CA VAL A 757 -21.64 -20.18 -4.44
C VAL A 757 -21.61 -19.66 -3.00
N TYR A 758 -21.14 -20.48 -2.07
CA TYR A 758 -21.02 -20.12 -0.65
C TYR A 758 -19.53 -19.98 -0.25
N CYS A 759 -19.18 -19.20 0.78
CA CYS A 759 -17.86 -19.31 1.40
C CYS A 759 -17.78 -20.62 2.21
N THR A 760 -16.75 -21.44 1.99
CA THR A 760 -16.51 -22.70 2.71
C THR A 760 -16.22 -22.51 4.20
N GLY A 761 -15.79 -21.30 4.61
CA GLY A 761 -15.50 -20.94 6.00
C GLY A 761 -16.73 -20.47 6.78
N CYS A 762 -17.46 -19.46 6.29
CA CYS A 762 -18.58 -18.82 6.98
C CYS A 762 -19.97 -19.23 6.45
N ASN A 763 -20.02 -19.97 5.34
CA ASN A 763 -21.24 -20.47 4.71
C ASN A 763 -22.23 -19.36 4.24
N GLU A 764 -21.72 -18.13 4.08
CA GLU A 764 -22.43 -16.98 3.50
C GLU A 764 -22.52 -17.10 1.97
N GLU A 765 -23.65 -16.70 1.40
CA GLU A 765 -23.90 -16.72 -0.05
C GLU A 765 -23.08 -15.62 -0.73
N MET A 766 -22.16 -16.02 -1.60
CA MET A 766 -21.22 -15.13 -2.27
C MET A 766 -21.76 -14.63 -3.60
N SER A 767 -22.50 -15.48 -4.31
CA SER A 767 -23.09 -15.14 -5.60
C SER A 767 -24.25 -16.06 -5.92
N ARG A 768 -25.27 -15.50 -6.59
CA ARG A 768 -26.40 -16.25 -7.15
C ARG A 768 -26.64 -15.84 -8.59
N GLU A 769 -26.70 -16.84 -9.46
CA GLU A 769 -27.10 -16.69 -10.86
C GLU A 769 -28.33 -17.54 -11.14
N THR A 770 -29.43 -16.92 -11.58
CA THR A 770 -30.65 -17.64 -11.97
C THR A 770 -30.57 -18.03 -13.44
N ILE A 771 -30.62 -19.34 -13.72
CA ILE A 771 -30.63 -19.91 -15.06
C ILE A 771 -32.06 -20.30 -15.43
N GLU A 772 -32.61 -19.65 -16.45
CA GLU A 772 -33.89 -20.04 -17.04
C GLU A 772 -33.71 -21.20 -18.03
N ILE A 773 -34.53 -22.23 -17.88
CA ILE A 773 -34.63 -23.35 -18.80
C ILE A 773 -35.86 -23.14 -19.68
N PRO A 774 -35.70 -22.81 -20.98
CA PRO A 774 -36.85 -22.59 -21.85
C PRO A 774 -37.71 -23.85 -21.98
N ALA A 775 -39.03 -23.67 -22.12
CA ALA A 775 -39.96 -24.75 -22.37
C ALA A 775 -39.54 -25.55 -23.62
N ALA A 776 -39.71 -26.88 -23.58
CA ALA A 776 -39.22 -27.76 -24.63
C ALA A 776 -39.83 -27.48 -26.02
N HIS A 777 -41.01 -26.86 -26.06
CA HIS A 777 -41.72 -26.53 -27.30
C HIS A 777 -42.31 -25.11 -27.25
N THR A 778 -42.10 -24.33 -28.31
CA THR A 778 -42.86 -23.10 -28.56
C THR A 778 -43.96 -23.37 -29.58
N TYR A 779 -45.21 -23.08 -29.24
CA TYR A 779 -46.33 -23.16 -30.18
C TYR A 779 -46.50 -21.83 -30.91
N THR A 780 -46.42 -21.87 -32.24
CA THR A 780 -46.82 -20.74 -33.09
C THR A 780 -47.89 -21.26 -34.05
N ASN A 781 -49.11 -20.72 -33.98
CA ASN A 781 -50.26 -21.16 -34.79
C ASN A 781 -50.63 -22.66 -34.69
N GLY A 782 -50.48 -23.27 -33.51
CA GLY A 782 -51.00 -24.62 -33.25
C GLY A 782 -50.12 -25.79 -33.70
N GLU A 783 -48.88 -25.56 -34.13
CA GLU A 783 -47.91 -26.63 -34.44
C GLU A 783 -46.57 -26.44 -33.69
N CYS A 784 -45.94 -27.57 -33.35
CA CYS A 784 -44.74 -27.66 -32.51
C CYS A 784 -43.46 -27.74 -33.36
N VAL A 785 -42.41 -26.98 -33.01
CA VAL A 785 -41.13 -26.94 -33.74
C VAL A 785 -39.96 -27.23 -32.79
N CYS A 786 -39.13 -28.25 -33.10
CA CYS A 786 -37.91 -28.59 -32.34
C CYS A 786 -36.63 -28.29 -33.16
N GLY A 787 -35.56 -27.84 -32.49
CA GLY A 787 -34.31 -27.44 -33.16
C GLY A 787 -33.03 -27.92 -32.48
N ARG A 788 -32.39 -28.95 -33.04
CA ARG A 788 -30.95 -28.96 -33.41
C ARG A 788 -30.55 -30.25 -34.13
N LYS A 789 -29.74 -30.08 -35.18
CA LYS A 789 -29.03 -31.12 -35.95
C LYS A 789 -27.58 -31.24 -35.45
N ASP A 790 -27.04 -32.46 -35.59
CA ASP A 790 -25.65 -32.94 -35.48
C ASP A 790 -25.07 -33.23 -34.07
N ILE A 791 -24.85 -34.52 -33.74
CA ILE A 791 -23.61 -35.28 -34.00
C ILE A 791 -23.85 -36.79 -33.74
N ARG A 792 -23.11 -37.61 -34.48
CA ARG A 792 -23.07 -39.09 -34.53
C ARG A 792 -22.66 -39.73 -33.18
N GLY A 793 -23.15 -40.95 -32.90
CA GLY A 793 -22.33 -41.95 -32.20
C GLY A 793 -22.67 -42.35 -30.75
N VAL A 794 -23.88 -42.87 -30.52
CA VAL A 794 -24.18 -44.05 -29.65
C VAL A 794 -23.95 -44.00 -28.11
N ASN A 795 -25.09 -44.13 -27.42
CA ASN A 795 -25.36 -44.80 -26.12
C ASN A 795 -25.11 -44.07 -24.78
N ARG A 796 -26.14 -43.35 -24.30
CA ARG A 796 -27.15 -43.86 -23.32
C ARG A 796 -28.05 -42.70 -22.85
N MET A 797 -29.16 -42.45 -23.56
CA MET A 797 -30.32 -41.79 -22.94
C MET A 797 -31.11 -42.87 -22.18
N LYS A 798 -31.23 -42.71 -20.86
CA LYS A 798 -32.24 -43.40 -20.05
C LYS A 798 -33.61 -42.96 -20.55
N ALA A 799 -34.43 -43.91 -20.99
CA ALA A 799 -35.85 -43.70 -21.14
C ALA A 799 -36.46 -43.46 -19.74
N LEU A 800 -37.15 -42.34 -19.56
CA LEU A 800 -38.15 -42.21 -18.52
C LEU A 800 -39.51 -42.50 -19.16
N ILE A 801 -40.14 -43.56 -18.66
CA ILE A 801 -41.46 -44.02 -19.03
C ILE A 801 -42.48 -43.07 -18.42
N LEU A 802 -43.40 -42.54 -19.23
CA LEU A 802 -44.74 -42.18 -18.75
C LEU A 802 -45.78 -42.66 -19.76
N ASP A 803 -46.62 -43.59 -19.26
CA ASP A 803 -47.95 -43.98 -19.70
C ASP A 803 -48.23 -44.32 -21.18
N GLY A 804 -48.27 -45.63 -21.44
CA GLY A 804 -49.33 -46.21 -22.28
C GLY A 804 -48.92 -46.70 -23.68
N VAL A 805 -48.68 -48.02 -23.77
CA VAL A 805 -48.77 -48.88 -24.96
C VAL A 805 -47.69 -48.70 -26.04
N ILE A 806 -46.80 -49.69 -26.10
CA ILE A 806 -45.90 -49.95 -27.23
C ILE A 806 -46.69 -50.64 -28.36
N THR A 807 -46.55 -50.16 -29.59
CA THR A 807 -46.67 -51.01 -30.79
C THR A 807 -45.51 -50.69 -31.74
N VAL A 808 -44.42 -51.44 -31.62
CA VAL A 808 -43.33 -51.41 -32.60
C VAL A 808 -43.74 -52.30 -33.78
N LYS A 809 -44.00 -51.71 -34.95
CA LYS A 809 -43.89 -52.42 -36.23
C LYS A 809 -42.49 -52.15 -36.79
N ALA A 810 -41.57 -53.05 -36.48
CA ALA A 810 -40.29 -53.13 -37.16
C ALA A 810 -40.52 -53.67 -38.58
N THR A 811 -40.04 -52.95 -39.60
CA THR A 811 -39.72 -53.56 -40.90
C THR A 811 -38.20 -53.50 -41.04
N VAL A 812 -37.56 -54.65 -40.79
CA VAL A 812 -36.14 -54.89 -41.06
C VAL A 812 -36.03 -55.41 -42.49
N ALA A 813 -35.21 -54.76 -43.31
CA ALA A 813 -34.65 -55.39 -44.50
C ALA A 813 -33.19 -55.78 -44.18
N PHE A 814 -32.98 -57.09 -44.05
CA PHE A 814 -31.67 -57.75 -43.96
C PHE A 814 -30.97 -57.73 -45.31
N MET A 815 -29.63 -57.64 -45.29
CA MET A 815 -28.66 -58.45 -46.07
C MET A 815 -27.26 -58.18 -45.47
N ASP A 816 -26.33 -59.11 -45.25
CA ASP A 816 -26.35 -60.56 -45.18
C ASP A 816 -25.00 -61.03 -44.60
N ASN A 817 -25.03 -62.11 -43.82
CA ASN A 817 -24.01 -63.17 -43.69
C ASN A 817 -22.52 -62.87 -43.37
N ASN A 818 -22.09 -63.14 -42.14
CA ASN A 818 -21.61 -64.48 -41.74
C ASN A 818 -20.90 -64.51 -40.37
N LYS A 819 -21.44 -65.36 -39.49
CA LYS A 819 -20.75 -66.23 -38.51
C LYS A 819 -20.05 -65.63 -37.27
N ALA A 820 -20.78 -65.83 -36.17
CA ALA A 820 -20.39 -66.71 -35.05
C ALA A 820 -19.55 -66.12 -33.91
N THR A 821 -20.31 -65.75 -32.87
CA THR A 821 -20.18 -66.19 -31.46
C THR A 821 -18.89 -65.94 -30.68
N ASN A 822 -19.11 -65.20 -29.58
CA ASN A 822 -18.57 -65.39 -28.24
C ASN A 822 -17.09 -65.04 -28.01
N ALA A 823 -16.87 -63.90 -27.34
CA ALA A 823 -16.31 -63.89 -25.98
C ALA A 823 -16.30 -62.48 -25.37
N ILE A 824 -17.01 -62.35 -24.24
CA ILE A 824 -16.54 -61.84 -22.94
C ILE A 824 -15.96 -60.41 -22.86
N GLY A 825 -16.61 -59.59 -22.02
CA GLY A 825 -15.89 -58.75 -21.04
C GLY A 825 -16.44 -57.34 -20.78
N LEU A 826 -17.16 -57.19 -19.64
CA LEU A 826 -17.33 -55.98 -18.79
C LEU A 826 -18.04 -54.76 -19.42
N SER A 827 -18.91 -53.96 -18.78
CA SER A 827 -19.44 -53.81 -17.42
C SER A 827 -20.80 -53.11 -17.49
#